data_AF-A0A4Y2MRG3-F1
#
_entry.id   AF-A0A4Y2MRG3-F1
#
_cell.length_a   1.000
_cell.length_b   1.000
_cell.length_c   1.000
_cell.angle_alpha   90.00
_cell.angle_beta   90.00
_cell.angle_gamma   90.00
#
_symmetry.space_group_name_H-M   'P 1'
#
loop_
_entity.id
_entity.type
_entity.pdbx_description
1 polymer ?
#
loop_
_entity_poly.entity_id
_entity_poly.type
_entity_poly.pdbx_seq_one_letter_code
_entity_poly.pdbx_strand_id
1 'polypeptide(L)'
;MVRQPDVNKAVDSVTKCLLKAADIAIPKSSGNLPRLYKPWWNDNCKAAKKAQRRAWDKFRRYPTTANHIAFKRAKSFFRKIRRQSKNGSFQKYVGSIQGHLSSKRMWEKVRKILGSNTFYHGISFLQTNGQLVSHTKGIANTLGSAFANVSSGDSYSQTFIHYKKQQEKRRIDFNTLTSLAYNVDFSLHELRRAIRSSHPTTPGPDGIHYDMLKNLSTKSLGLLLILFNRIWNEHVFPMAWNRAIVIPILKPGKNPEDPSSYRPIALTSCLCKTLERMINARLIHVLEEKKLLTEFQSGFRYGRSTMDNILNLETAIRDAFITKKHLVSIFFDMEKAYDRAWRHGILNDLHNMGFRGNLPIFIQNFLLKRTFNVRINDILSDNFIQNEGVPQGSILSVILFIIKINGIIHNLPPYVHGSLFVDDFQIHCSSMNMSFIERQLQTAIKSIIAWADKNGFVFSSQKTTCIHFCKVRGLHPDPLILKDTAIPVVPVIKFLGILFDSKLTFRPHISHLKKKCIQSNTTWGCKSSTLLKIYKSVVLSKLDYGSVIYGSAARSVVQQLDTIHHQGLRLASGAFRTSPVQSLYVLTGEPCLKLRRERFSLKYYFKIKQNPSHPSYERVMKPIFGQFYEKKVSFIPSFGHRMRPLLENFNLKNIDILPKHDEPPPWRSRNVLTIDDFHKLPKSTTAPSVYIQEFCYHRQKFERYGTVFTDGSKFGDHVGSAVVFSHIVISRTLNKHCSVFTSEIFAIYTALRAIRLLSQKKWIIYTDSQSSIEAILNASRQSHPLVLSTVKLYFKLQDRNFDILFCWIPGHVGITGNDEADAAAKAASSNVETFVPFQDIDQVLKQTILIKWQHIWDLELNNKLHSIQPSSDLYKVWRSMVKSMALAPQNQTQTHTTIYCRVSA
;
A
#
# COMPACT_ATOMS: atom_id res chain seq x y z
N MET A 1 30.61 -16.05 -18.72
CA MET A 1 29.78 -16.18 -17.50
C MET A 1 28.37 -16.68 -17.82
N VAL A 2 27.50 -15.88 -18.42
CA VAL A 2 26.08 -16.27 -18.64
C VAL A 2 25.88 -17.23 -19.81
N ARG A 3 26.89 -17.44 -20.66
CA ARG A 3 26.88 -18.36 -21.81
C ARG A 3 27.32 -19.80 -21.47
N GLN A 4 27.52 -20.14 -20.19
CA GLN A 4 27.84 -21.52 -19.82
C GLN A 4 26.67 -22.45 -20.18
N PRO A 5 26.90 -23.68 -20.66
CA PRO A 5 25.82 -24.56 -21.10
C PRO A 5 24.83 -24.87 -19.96
N ASP A 6 25.32 -25.20 -18.77
CA ASP A 6 24.48 -25.45 -17.59
C ASP A 6 24.04 -24.15 -16.90
N VAL A 7 22.71 -23.95 -16.81
CA VAL A 7 22.08 -22.81 -16.13
C VAL A 7 22.46 -22.73 -14.64
N ASN A 8 22.63 -23.86 -13.95
CA ASN A 8 23.01 -23.86 -12.53
C ASN A 8 24.42 -23.26 -12.35
N LYS A 9 25.38 -23.71 -13.16
CA LYS A 9 26.74 -23.15 -13.17
C LYS A 9 26.74 -21.66 -13.54
N ALA A 10 25.88 -21.26 -14.47
CA ALA A 10 25.72 -19.85 -14.85
C ALA A 10 25.22 -19.00 -13.68
N VAL A 11 24.19 -19.45 -12.96
CA VAL A 11 23.65 -18.78 -11.76
C VAL A 11 24.70 -18.68 -10.65
N ASP A 12 25.42 -19.75 -10.37
CA ASP A 12 26.49 -19.75 -9.36
C ASP A 12 27.62 -18.78 -9.74
N SER A 13 28.01 -18.74 -11.01
CA SER A 13 29.03 -17.83 -11.51
C SER A 13 28.60 -16.36 -11.38
N VAL A 14 27.34 -16.05 -11.73
CA VAL A 14 26.77 -14.70 -11.56
C VAL A 14 26.73 -14.32 -10.09
N THR A 15 26.29 -15.23 -9.22
CA THR A 15 26.19 -15.01 -7.77
C THR A 15 27.57 -14.72 -7.17
N LYS A 16 28.58 -15.55 -7.48
CA LYS A 16 29.97 -15.32 -7.03
C LYS A 16 30.53 -13.99 -7.55
N CYS A 17 30.23 -13.62 -8.79
CA CYS A 17 30.67 -12.35 -9.35
C CYS A 17 30.04 -11.14 -8.62
N LEU A 18 28.74 -11.21 -8.31
CA LEU A 18 28.03 -10.17 -7.55
C LEU A 18 28.60 -10.03 -6.13
N LEU A 19 28.85 -11.15 -5.45
CA LEU A 19 29.43 -11.15 -4.11
C LEU A 19 30.86 -10.61 -4.12
N LYS A 20 31.70 -11.03 -5.08
CA LYS A 20 33.06 -10.49 -5.22
C LYS A 20 33.07 -8.98 -5.47
N ALA A 21 32.18 -8.49 -6.34
CA ALA A 21 32.03 -7.07 -6.58
C ALA A 21 31.58 -6.32 -5.31
N ALA A 22 30.65 -6.91 -4.54
CA ALA A 22 30.20 -6.36 -3.27
C ALA A 22 31.31 -6.36 -2.20
N ASP A 23 32.10 -7.42 -2.09
CA ASP A 23 33.22 -7.51 -1.15
C ASP A 23 34.31 -6.46 -1.44
N ILE A 24 34.52 -6.10 -2.70
CA ILE A 24 35.45 -5.04 -3.11
C ILE A 24 34.87 -3.65 -2.83
N ALA A 25 33.58 -3.46 -3.11
CA ALA A 25 32.96 -2.13 -3.11
C ALA A 25 32.33 -1.72 -1.77
N ILE A 26 31.97 -2.68 -0.90
CA ILE A 26 31.23 -2.44 0.34
C ILE A 26 32.17 -2.67 1.55
N PRO A 27 32.54 -1.62 2.31
CA PRO A 27 33.36 -1.77 3.51
C PRO A 27 32.69 -2.67 4.56
N LYS A 28 33.43 -3.64 5.09
CA LYS A 28 32.96 -4.52 6.18
C LYS A 28 33.19 -3.83 7.53
N SER A 29 32.16 -3.76 8.37
CA SER A 29 32.31 -3.31 9.76
C SER A 29 32.94 -4.42 10.61
N SER A 30 33.80 -4.08 11.58
CA SER A 30 34.34 -5.05 12.54
C SER A 30 33.21 -5.77 13.30
N GLY A 31 33.30 -7.09 13.46
CA GLY A 31 32.35 -7.90 14.25
C GLY A 31 32.32 -7.54 15.74
N ASN A 32 33.26 -6.72 16.20
CA ASN A 32 33.25 -6.13 17.54
C ASN A 32 32.08 -5.15 17.67
N LEU A 33 31.03 -5.59 18.36
CA LEU A 33 29.98 -4.68 18.81
C LEU A 33 30.63 -3.56 19.63
N PRO A 34 30.54 -2.29 19.22
CA PRO A 34 31.06 -1.21 20.02
C PRO A 34 30.41 -1.30 21.41
N ARG A 35 31.23 -1.24 22.48
CA ARG A 35 30.74 -1.17 23.87
C ARG A 35 29.56 -0.22 23.89
N LEU A 36 28.40 -0.68 24.39
CA LEU A 36 27.16 0.10 24.43
C LEU A 36 27.41 1.47 25.06
N TYR A 37 27.75 2.44 24.22
CA TYR A 37 28.13 3.76 24.67
C TYR A 37 26.85 4.42 25.13
N LYS A 38 26.80 4.84 26.40
CA LYS A 38 25.67 5.64 26.88
C LYS A 38 25.70 6.93 26.06
N PRO A 39 24.75 7.16 25.13
CA PRO A 39 24.86 8.27 24.17
C PRO A 39 24.74 9.65 24.84
N TRP A 40 24.36 9.68 26.11
CA TRP A 40 24.29 10.86 26.97
C TRP A 40 25.52 11.05 27.86
N TRP A 41 26.47 10.12 27.88
CA TRP A 41 27.70 10.24 28.66
C TRP A 41 28.71 11.09 27.89
N ASN A 42 28.97 12.30 28.37
CA ASN A 42 29.92 13.25 27.79
C ASN A 42 30.99 13.65 28.81
N ASP A 43 31.96 14.48 28.42
CA ASP A 43 33.07 14.87 29.30
C ASP A 43 32.59 15.66 30.52
N ASN A 44 31.51 16.42 30.39
CA ASN A 44 30.84 17.07 31.54
C ASN A 44 30.33 16.04 32.55
N CYS A 45 29.75 14.91 32.11
CA CYS A 45 29.35 13.82 33.00
C CYS A 45 30.56 13.15 33.67
N LYS A 46 31.67 12.97 32.93
CA LYS A 46 32.91 12.41 33.47
C LYS A 46 33.49 13.31 34.56
N ALA A 47 33.61 14.62 34.28
CA ALA A 47 34.13 15.62 35.21
C ALA A 47 33.27 15.72 36.49
N ALA A 48 31.95 15.83 36.34
CA ALA A 48 31.03 15.91 37.48
C ALA A 48 31.04 14.63 38.34
N LYS A 49 31.16 13.44 37.74
CA LYS A 49 31.29 12.18 38.49
C LYS A 49 32.65 12.08 39.21
N LYS A 50 33.73 12.58 38.59
CA LYS A 50 35.06 12.64 39.22
C LYS A 50 35.05 13.58 40.44
N ALA A 51 34.42 14.75 40.31
CA ALA A 51 34.24 15.68 41.42
C ALA A 51 33.40 15.08 42.56
N GLN A 52 32.30 14.38 42.22
CA GLN A 52 31.49 13.66 43.20
C GLN A 52 32.30 12.59 43.95
N ARG A 53 33.11 11.80 43.24
CA ARG A 53 33.98 10.78 43.85
C ARG A 53 35.01 11.41 44.77
N ARG A 54 35.70 12.46 44.34
CA ARG A 54 36.66 13.20 45.19
C ARG A 54 36.02 13.71 46.47
N ALA A 55 34.82 14.30 46.39
CA ALA A 55 34.09 14.78 47.56
C ALA A 55 33.63 13.64 48.48
N TRP A 56 33.25 12.49 47.91
CA TRP A 56 32.93 11.28 48.67
C TRP A 56 34.15 10.71 49.40
N ASP A 57 35.29 10.58 48.70
CA ASP A 57 36.52 10.03 49.27
C ASP A 57 37.03 10.93 50.40
N LYS A 58 36.92 12.26 50.25
CA LYS A 58 37.24 13.24 51.30
C LYS A 58 36.32 13.10 52.52
N PHE A 59 35.01 12.98 52.32
CA PHE A 59 34.05 12.75 53.40
C PHE A 59 34.25 11.39 54.10
N ARG A 60 34.53 10.34 53.33
CA ARG A 60 34.77 8.99 53.87
C ARG A 60 36.02 8.93 54.75
N ARG A 61 37.08 9.64 54.37
CA ARG A 61 38.32 9.73 55.16
C ARG A 61 38.18 10.69 56.35
N TYR A 62 37.40 11.76 56.20
CA TYR A 62 37.24 12.82 57.19
C TYR A 62 35.75 13.20 57.33
N PRO A 63 34.97 12.54 58.22
CA PRO A 63 33.51 12.64 58.29
C PRO A 63 32.98 13.92 58.95
N THR A 64 33.41 15.10 58.47
CA THR A 64 32.94 16.40 58.99
C THR A 64 31.65 16.86 58.30
N THR A 65 30.87 17.70 58.98
CA THR A 65 29.64 18.31 58.44
C THR A 65 29.91 19.09 57.14
N ALA A 66 31.03 19.82 57.07
CA ALA A 66 31.44 20.55 55.87
C ALA A 66 31.72 19.61 54.68
N ASN A 67 32.43 18.51 54.90
CA ASN A 67 32.69 17.51 53.85
C ASN A 67 31.41 16.79 53.39
N HIS A 68 30.48 16.53 54.32
CA HIS A 68 29.17 15.96 53.98
C HIS A 68 28.35 16.90 53.09
N ILE A 69 28.33 18.21 53.38
CA ILE A 69 27.67 19.24 52.56
C ILE A 69 28.33 19.32 51.18
N ALA A 70 29.66 19.33 51.10
CA ALA A 70 30.40 19.34 49.84
C ALA A 70 30.07 18.11 48.97
N PHE A 71 30.00 16.92 49.55
CA PHE A 71 29.56 15.71 48.85
C PHE A 71 28.10 15.81 48.38
N LYS A 72 27.16 16.28 49.22
CA LYS A 72 25.76 16.47 48.82
C LYS A 72 25.63 17.46 47.65
N ARG A 73 26.38 18.57 47.67
CA ARG A 73 26.44 19.54 46.56
C ARG A 73 26.97 18.90 45.29
N ALA A 74 28.10 18.19 45.34
CA ALA A 74 28.67 17.49 44.18
C ALA A 74 27.74 16.39 43.63
N LYS A 75 27.04 15.67 44.50
CA LYS A 75 26.00 14.67 44.13
C LYS A 75 24.81 15.32 43.44
N SER A 76 24.32 16.46 43.93
CA SER A 76 23.25 17.23 43.29
C SER A 76 23.67 17.76 41.93
N PHE A 77 24.87 18.34 41.83
CA PHE A 77 25.43 18.83 40.58
C PHE A 77 25.58 17.72 39.52
N PHE A 78 26.14 16.56 39.90
CA PHE A 78 26.21 15.39 39.02
C PHE A 78 24.81 14.93 38.57
N ARG A 79 23.81 14.92 39.47
CA ARG A 79 22.42 14.60 39.11
C ARG A 79 21.85 15.59 38.08
N LYS A 80 22.12 16.89 38.22
CA LYS A 80 21.70 17.95 37.28
C LYS A 80 22.34 17.75 35.90
N ILE A 81 23.67 17.64 35.83
CA ILE A 81 24.41 17.42 34.56
C ILE A 81 23.97 16.12 33.89
N ARG A 82 23.82 15.03 34.66
CA ARG A 82 23.31 13.76 34.14
C ARG A 82 21.92 13.90 33.54
N ARG A 83 21.02 14.65 34.17
CA ARG A 83 19.66 14.90 33.66
C ARG A 83 19.70 15.74 32.37
N GLN A 84 20.49 16.81 32.35
CA GLN A 84 20.66 17.66 31.16
C GLN A 84 21.24 16.89 29.97
N SER A 85 22.31 16.13 30.17
CA SER A 85 22.92 15.33 29.09
C SER A 85 22.01 14.22 28.59
N LYS A 86 21.25 13.56 29.48
CA LYS A 86 20.21 12.59 29.10
C LYS A 86 19.12 13.24 28.24
N ASN A 87 18.60 14.38 28.68
CA ASN A 87 17.57 15.12 27.95
C ASN A 87 18.09 15.58 26.58
N GLY A 88 19.28 16.19 26.51
CA GLY A 88 19.86 16.66 25.25
C GLY A 88 20.14 15.53 24.27
N SER A 89 20.66 14.38 24.74
CA SER A 89 20.85 13.19 23.89
C SER A 89 19.52 12.63 23.38
N PHE A 90 18.50 12.58 24.23
CA PHE A 90 17.15 12.14 23.85
C PHE A 90 16.51 13.10 22.83
N GLN A 91 16.62 14.42 23.05
CA GLN A 91 16.16 15.44 22.11
C GLN A 91 16.83 15.31 20.74
N LYS A 92 18.15 15.09 20.70
CA LYS A 92 18.88 14.81 19.44
C LYS A 92 18.37 13.54 18.77
N TYR A 93 18.14 12.48 19.54
CA TYR A 93 17.63 11.21 19.01
C TYR A 93 16.23 11.35 18.40
N VAL A 94 15.30 12.01 19.09
CA VAL A 94 13.95 12.23 18.55
C VAL A 94 13.96 13.26 17.43
N GLY A 95 14.76 14.32 17.52
CA GLY A 95 14.96 15.32 16.45
C GLY A 95 15.53 14.72 15.16
N SER A 96 16.18 13.56 15.25
CA SER A 96 16.59 12.78 14.07
C SER A 96 15.42 12.09 13.35
N ILE A 97 14.18 12.18 13.85
CA ILE A 97 12.97 11.71 13.18
C ILE A 97 12.50 12.76 12.18
N GLN A 98 13.16 12.81 11.04
CA GLN A 98 12.88 13.78 9.98
C GLN A 98 11.92 13.23 8.90
N GLY A 99 11.38 14.11 8.07
CA GLY A 99 10.38 13.78 7.05
C GLY A 99 10.89 12.87 5.92
N HIS A 100 12.21 12.85 5.68
CA HIS A 100 12.84 12.00 4.66
C HIS A 100 13.07 10.56 5.14
N LEU A 101 12.78 10.23 6.41
CA LEU A 101 12.91 8.87 6.91
C LEU A 101 11.83 7.97 6.30
N SER A 102 12.24 6.79 5.83
CA SER A 102 11.28 5.72 5.52
C SER A 102 10.39 5.38 6.72
N SER A 103 9.13 5.01 6.47
CA SER A 103 8.18 4.64 7.52
C SER A 103 8.74 3.55 8.44
N LYS A 104 9.49 2.57 7.91
CA LYS A 104 10.12 1.51 8.69
C LYS A 104 11.11 2.07 9.72
N ARG A 105 12.05 2.93 9.29
CA ARG A 105 13.05 3.56 10.19
C ARG A 105 12.39 4.48 11.20
N MET A 106 11.36 5.22 10.80
CA MET A 106 10.54 6.01 11.73
C MET A 106 9.93 5.11 12.80
N TRP A 107 9.28 4.00 12.41
CA TRP A 107 8.67 3.05 13.33
C TRP A 107 9.68 2.35 14.25
N GLU A 108 10.87 2.01 13.76
CA GLU A 108 11.95 1.47 14.59
C GLU A 108 12.38 2.47 15.67
N LYS A 109 12.57 3.74 15.29
CA LYS A 109 12.90 4.80 16.25
C LYS A 109 11.77 5.00 17.26
N VAL A 110 10.52 5.05 16.81
CA VAL A 110 9.34 5.21 17.67
C VAL A 110 9.19 4.04 18.65
N ARG A 111 9.35 2.78 18.20
CA ARG A 111 9.30 1.60 19.08
C ARG A 111 10.36 1.65 20.17
N LYS A 112 11.59 2.04 19.80
CA LYS A 112 12.69 2.25 20.77
C LYS A 112 12.32 3.28 21.82
N ILE A 113 11.59 4.34 21.45
CA ILE A 113 11.21 5.37 22.42
C ILE A 113 10.05 4.94 23.30
N LEU A 114 9.07 4.23 22.73
CA LEU A 114 7.96 3.65 23.47
C LEU A 114 8.37 2.51 24.42
N GLY A 115 9.67 2.14 24.46
CA GLY A 115 10.14 0.98 25.21
C GLY A 115 9.57 -0.35 24.70
N SER A 116 8.87 -0.34 23.57
CA SER A 116 8.26 -1.49 22.92
C SER A 116 9.23 -2.20 21.98
N ASN A 117 10.52 -1.97 22.17
CA ASN A 117 11.51 -2.91 21.71
C ASN A 117 11.28 -4.19 22.52
N THR A 118 10.50 -5.11 21.95
CA THR A 118 10.85 -6.51 22.08
C THR A 118 12.28 -6.58 21.60
N PHE A 119 13.24 -6.54 22.53
CA PHE A 119 14.44 -7.34 22.32
C PHE A 119 13.91 -8.68 21.82
N TYR A 120 14.41 -9.17 20.69
CA TYR A 120 14.16 -10.55 20.33
C TYR A 120 14.50 -11.34 21.59
N HIS A 121 13.48 -11.78 22.32
CA HIS A 121 13.65 -12.80 23.33
C HIS A 121 14.01 -13.99 22.46
N GLY A 122 15.32 -14.24 22.33
CA GLY A 122 15.81 -15.47 21.74
C GLY A 122 15.04 -16.61 22.39
N ILE A 123 14.65 -17.60 21.60
CA ILE A 123 13.89 -18.73 22.11
C ILE A 123 14.81 -19.42 23.13
N SER A 124 14.48 -19.30 24.41
CA SER A 124 15.31 -19.81 25.50
C SER A 124 15.16 -21.32 25.64
N PHE A 125 13.95 -21.82 25.47
CA PHE A 125 13.62 -23.24 25.48
C PHE A 125 12.27 -23.48 24.78
N LEU A 126 12.02 -24.74 24.40
CA LEU A 126 10.72 -25.23 23.91
C LEU A 126 10.30 -26.44 24.74
N GLN A 127 8.99 -26.61 24.93
CA GLN A 127 8.42 -27.83 25.47
C GLN A 127 7.91 -28.71 24.32
N THR A 128 8.32 -29.98 24.28
CA THR A 128 7.84 -30.93 23.28
C THR A 128 7.65 -32.29 23.95
N ASN A 129 6.43 -32.82 23.92
CA ASN A 129 6.07 -34.11 24.54
C ASN A 129 6.52 -34.24 26.01
N GLY A 130 6.43 -33.17 26.79
CA GLY A 130 6.86 -33.14 28.20
C GLY A 130 8.37 -32.97 28.42
N GLN A 131 9.20 -32.93 27.37
CA GLN A 131 10.64 -32.69 27.47
C GLN A 131 11.00 -31.22 27.19
N LEU A 132 11.96 -30.71 27.95
CA LEU A 132 12.51 -29.36 27.83
C LEU A 132 13.70 -29.34 26.88
N VAL A 133 13.59 -28.60 25.78
CA VAL A 133 14.70 -28.42 24.82
C VAL A 133 15.25 -27.00 24.96
N SER A 134 16.44 -26.86 25.55
CA SER A 134 17.09 -25.56 25.81
C SER A 134 18.31 -25.28 24.92
N HIS A 135 18.95 -26.31 24.35
CA HIS A 135 20.10 -26.13 23.46
C HIS A 135 19.68 -25.52 22.11
N THR A 136 20.40 -24.51 21.62
CA THR A 136 20.00 -23.73 20.43
C THR A 136 19.84 -24.56 19.16
N LYS A 137 20.73 -25.53 18.90
CA LYS A 137 20.57 -26.46 17.76
C LYS A 137 19.36 -27.38 17.95
N GLY A 138 19.09 -27.81 19.19
CA GLY A 138 17.92 -28.62 19.53
C GLY A 138 16.63 -27.85 19.25
N ILE A 139 16.55 -26.60 19.70
CA ILE A 139 15.42 -25.69 19.43
C ILE A 139 15.20 -25.51 17.92
N ALA A 140 16.27 -25.27 17.17
CA ALA A 140 16.19 -25.11 15.72
C ALA A 140 15.67 -26.39 15.03
N ASN A 141 16.14 -27.56 15.45
CA ASN A 141 15.68 -28.86 14.94
C ASN A 141 14.22 -29.15 15.35
N THR A 142 13.82 -28.88 16.59
CA THR A 142 12.43 -29.06 17.04
C THR A 142 11.46 -28.22 16.21
N LEU A 143 11.80 -26.95 15.95
CA LEU A 143 11.02 -26.09 15.07
C LEU A 143 11.04 -26.59 13.63
N GLY A 144 12.20 -27.03 13.13
CA GLY A 144 12.36 -27.60 11.81
C GLY A 144 11.46 -28.81 11.58
N SER A 145 11.48 -29.77 12.51
CA SER A 145 10.60 -30.94 12.53
C SER A 145 9.13 -30.55 12.62
N ALA A 146 8.77 -29.61 13.50
CA ALA A 146 7.39 -29.13 13.62
C ALA A 146 6.87 -28.51 12.31
N PHE A 147 7.69 -27.71 11.61
CA PHE A 147 7.32 -27.12 10.32
C PHE A 147 7.27 -28.15 9.20
N ALA A 148 8.23 -29.09 9.16
CA ALA A 148 8.26 -30.17 8.18
C ALA A 148 7.02 -31.06 8.30
N ASN A 149 6.65 -31.45 9.52
CA ASN A 149 5.48 -32.29 9.81
C ASN A 149 4.18 -31.64 9.35
N VAL A 150 4.04 -30.32 9.51
CA VAL A 150 2.87 -29.58 9.00
C VAL A 150 2.75 -29.66 7.47
N SER A 151 3.89 -29.62 6.78
CA SER A 151 3.94 -29.69 5.32
C SER A 151 3.96 -31.12 4.77
N SER A 152 3.94 -32.12 5.65
CA SER A 152 4.00 -33.53 5.26
C SER A 152 2.69 -33.97 4.59
N GLY A 153 2.78 -34.93 3.66
CA GLY A 153 1.60 -35.50 3.01
C GLY A 153 0.67 -36.22 4.00
N ASP A 154 1.21 -36.66 5.13
CA ASP A 154 0.48 -37.34 6.21
C ASP A 154 -0.33 -36.36 7.08
N SER A 155 -0.15 -35.05 6.88
CA SER A 155 -0.92 -34.02 7.58
C SER A 155 -2.35 -33.82 7.06
N TYR A 156 -2.70 -34.48 5.94
CA TYR A 156 -4.02 -34.47 5.34
C TYR A 156 -4.91 -35.60 5.89
N SER A 157 -6.22 -35.49 5.68
CA SER A 157 -7.14 -36.59 5.96
C SER A 157 -6.83 -37.80 5.08
N GLN A 158 -7.04 -39.01 5.62
CA GLN A 158 -6.79 -40.25 4.89
C GLN A 158 -7.57 -40.31 3.56
N THR A 159 -8.81 -39.84 3.56
CA THR A 159 -9.66 -39.74 2.36
C THR A 159 -9.04 -38.85 1.30
N PHE A 160 -8.51 -37.67 1.67
CA PHE A 160 -7.82 -36.80 0.73
C PHE A 160 -6.50 -37.39 0.26
N ILE A 161 -5.74 -38.10 1.09
CA ILE A 161 -4.50 -38.77 0.66
C ILE A 161 -4.79 -39.76 -0.47
N HIS A 162 -5.86 -40.56 -0.37
CA HIS A 162 -6.26 -41.47 -1.44
C HIS A 162 -6.66 -40.71 -2.72
N TYR A 163 -7.47 -39.66 -2.60
CA TYR A 163 -7.86 -38.81 -3.73
C TYR A 163 -6.63 -38.15 -4.41
N LYS A 164 -5.73 -37.56 -3.61
CA LYS A 164 -4.47 -36.95 -4.04
C LYS A 164 -3.62 -37.94 -4.82
N LYS A 165 -3.40 -39.15 -4.29
CA LYS A 165 -2.64 -40.21 -4.96
C LYS A 165 -3.24 -40.59 -6.32
N GLN A 166 -4.56 -40.54 -6.48
CA GLN A 166 -5.21 -40.81 -7.77
C GLN A 166 -5.06 -39.64 -8.75
N GLN A 167 -5.28 -38.41 -8.29
CA GLN A 167 -5.19 -37.22 -9.16
C GLN A 167 -3.74 -36.98 -9.62
N GLU A 168 -2.76 -37.13 -8.73
CA GLU A 168 -1.34 -36.89 -9.03
C GLU A 168 -0.74 -37.89 -10.04
N LYS A 169 -1.41 -39.01 -10.32
CA LYS A 169 -1.04 -39.91 -11.44
C LYS A 169 -1.26 -39.25 -12.80
N ARG A 170 -2.19 -38.31 -12.91
CA ARG A 170 -2.47 -37.60 -14.17
C ARG A 170 -1.40 -36.52 -14.36
N ARG A 171 -0.54 -36.71 -15.36
CA ARG A 171 0.45 -35.69 -15.70
C ARG A 171 -0.27 -34.46 -16.29
N ILE A 172 0.00 -33.29 -15.73
CA ILE A 172 -0.48 -32.03 -16.27
C ILE A 172 0.51 -31.59 -17.34
N ASP A 173 0.05 -31.46 -18.58
CA ASP A 173 0.87 -30.99 -19.69
C ASP A 173 0.63 -29.49 -19.93
N PHE A 174 1.68 -28.70 -19.74
CA PHE A 174 1.65 -27.28 -20.01
C PHE A 174 2.23 -26.93 -21.39
N ASN A 175 2.71 -27.90 -22.16
CA ASN A 175 3.23 -27.63 -23.49
C ASN A 175 2.13 -27.05 -24.39
N THR A 176 2.54 -26.16 -25.30
CA THR A 176 1.63 -25.57 -26.27
C THR A 176 2.39 -25.17 -27.52
N LEU A 177 1.75 -25.40 -28.66
CA LEU A 177 2.18 -24.87 -29.95
C LEU A 177 1.64 -23.45 -30.19
N THR A 178 0.70 -22.99 -29.36
CA THR A 178 0.09 -21.67 -29.47
C THR A 178 1.03 -20.61 -28.88
N SER A 179 1.33 -19.59 -29.68
CA SER A 179 2.09 -18.43 -29.20
C SER A 179 1.21 -17.57 -28.28
N LEU A 180 1.37 -17.76 -26.97
CA LEU A 180 0.71 -16.95 -25.96
C LEU A 180 1.61 -15.77 -25.58
N ALA A 181 1.07 -14.55 -25.65
CA ALA A 181 1.86 -13.32 -25.54
C ALA A 181 2.65 -13.18 -24.22
N TYR A 182 2.19 -13.81 -23.14
CA TYR A 182 2.91 -13.79 -21.85
C TYR A 182 4.14 -14.71 -21.80
N ASN A 183 4.37 -15.56 -22.80
CA ASN A 183 5.50 -16.48 -22.87
C ASN A 183 6.75 -15.88 -23.52
N VAL A 184 6.66 -14.69 -24.12
CA VAL A 184 7.82 -14.01 -24.75
C VAL A 184 8.95 -13.74 -23.75
N ASP A 185 10.14 -13.45 -24.24
CA ASP A 185 11.29 -13.06 -23.41
C ASP A 185 10.97 -11.88 -22.49
N PHE A 186 11.65 -11.82 -21.35
CA PHE A 186 11.59 -10.64 -20.50
C PHE A 186 12.40 -9.49 -21.09
N SER A 187 11.91 -8.27 -20.84
CA SER A 187 12.59 -7.03 -21.22
C SER A 187 13.40 -6.43 -20.06
N LEU A 188 14.38 -5.59 -20.42
CA LEU A 188 15.16 -4.82 -19.44
C LEU A 188 14.28 -3.87 -18.62
N HIS A 189 13.19 -3.38 -19.21
CA HIS A 189 12.18 -2.57 -18.53
C HIS A 189 11.48 -3.37 -17.42
N GLU A 190 11.05 -4.61 -17.70
CA GLU A 190 10.46 -5.48 -16.68
C GLU A 190 11.43 -5.74 -15.52
N LEU A 191 12.70 -6.02 -15.83
CA LEU A 191 13.75 -6.22 -14.82
C LEU A 191 13.98 -4.98 -13.96
N ARG A 192 14.16 -3.79 -14.58
CA ARG A 192 14.34 -2.52 -13.86
C ARG A 192 13.14 -2.22 -12.97
N ARG A 193 11.93 -2.42 -13.47
CA ARG A 193 10.69 -2.24 -12.69
C ARG A 193 10.63 -3.20 -11.51
N ALA A 194 11.01 -4.47 -11.71
CA ALA A 194 11.07 -5.46 -10.64
C ALA A 194 12.10 -5.09 -9.56
N ILE A 195 13.29 -4.61 -9.93
CA ILE A 195 14.31 -4.18 -8.97
C ILE A 195 13.89 -2.89 -8.25
N ARG A 196 13.35 -1.89 -8.96
CA ARG A 196 12.89 -0.61 -8.37
C ARG A 196 11.79 -0.81 -7.33
N SER A 197 10.86 -1.73 -7.60
CA SER A 197 9.76 -2.08 -6.68
C SER A 197 10.18 -2.96 -5.49
N SER A 198 11.44 -3.41 -5.43
CA SER A 198 11.93 -4.24 -4.34
C SER A 198 12.23 -3.46 -3.05
N HIS A 199 11.97 -4.10 -1.91
CA HIS A 199 12.35 -3.60 -0.59
C HIS A 199 13.66 -4.22 -0.11
N PRO A 200 14.48 -3.50 0.69
CA PRO A 200 15.68 -4.05 1.31
C PRO A 200 15.27 -5.10 2.34
N THR A 201 15.31 -6.36 1.91
CA THR A 201 14.96 -7.54 2.70
C THR A 201 16.22 -8.34 3.01
N THR A 202 16.18 -9.13 4.08
CA THR A 202 17.28 -10.03 4.45
C THR A 202 17.52 -11.05 3.32
N PRO A 203 18.79 -11.31 2.95
CA PRO A 203 19.12 -12.21 1.86
C PRO A 203 18.77 -13.66 2.21
N GLY A 204 18.66 -14.48 1.17
CA GLY A 204 18.56 -15.93 1.29
C GLY A 204 19.93 -16.58 1.53
N PRO A 205 20.05 -17.90 1.29
CA PRO A 205 21.31 -18.63 1.47
C PRO A 205 22.46 -18.16 0.56
N ASP A 206 22.14 -17.46 -0.52
CA ASP A 206 23.09 -16.95 -1.51
C ASP A 206 23.76 -15.63 -1.12
N GLY A 207 23.32 -14.97 -0.04
CA GLY A 207 23.90 -13.72 0.45
C GLY A 207 23.65 -12.49 -0.44
N ILE A 208 22.87 -12.62 -1.53
CA ILE A 208 22.60 -11.50 -2.45
C ILE A 208 21.57 -10.54 -1.86
N HIS A 209 21.95 -9.26 -1.74
CA HIS A 209 21.06 -8.19 -1.28
C HIS A 209 20.45 -7.41 -2.45
N TYR A 210 19.23 -6.89 -2.26
CA TYR A 210 18.62 -5.99 -3.26
C TYR A 210 19.42 -4.71 -3.50
N ASP A 211 20.17 -4.22 -2.51
CA ASP A 211 21.03 -3.05 -2.68
C ASP A 211 22.18 -3.33 -3.66
N MET A 212 22.67 -4.57 -3.74
CA MET A 212 23.63 -4.97 -4.78
C MET A 212 22.99 -4.87 -6.16
N LEU A 213 21.75 -5.37 -6.32
CA LEU A 213 21.03 -5.37 -7.59
C LEU A 213 20.64 -3.95 -8.06
N LYS A 214 20.28 -3.06 -7.13
CA LYS A 214 19.90 -1.67 -7.42
C LYS A 214 21.06 -0.81 -7.94
N ASN A 215 22.29 -1.17 -7.59
CA ASN A 215 23.50 -0.44 -7.98
C ASN A 215 24.22 -1.06 -9.19
N LEU A 216 23.61 -2.05 -9.86
CA LEU A 216 24.17 -2.63 -11.09
C LEU A 216 24.10 -1.66 -12.27
N SER A 217 25.15 -1.63 -13.08
CA SER A 217 25.18 -0.90 -14.35
C SER A 217 24.16 -1.46 -15.35
N THR A 218 23.77 -0.66 -16.35
CA THR A 218 22.88 -1.12 -17.45
C THR A 218 23.44 -2.35 -18.16
N LYS A 219 24.76 -2.44 -18.37
CA LYS A 219 25.42 -3.61 -18.99
C LYS A 219 25.29 -4.85 -18.10
N SER A 220 25.52 -4.70 -16.80
CA SER A 220 25.36 -5.79 -15.82
C SER A 220 23.90 -6.27 -15.73
N LEU A 221 22.93 -5.35 -15.77
CA LEU A 221 21.52 -5.69 -15.83
C LEU A 221 21.16 -6.42 -17.14
N GLY A 222 21.76 -6.05 -18.26
CA GLY A 222 21.61 -6.78 -19.53
C GLY A 222 22.10 -8.23 -19.43
N LEU A 223 23.25 -8.47 -18.78
CA LEU A 223 23.73 -9.84 -18.52
C LEU A 223 22.81 -10.62 -17.59
N LEU A 224 22.28 -9.98 -16.55
CA LEU A 224 21.30 -10.61 -15.65
C LEU A 224 19.99 -10.94 -16.37
N LEU A 225 19.54 -10.08 -17.29
CA LEU A 225 18.36 -10.33 -18.11
C LEU A 225 18.55 -11.55 -19.01
N ILE A 226 19.72 -11.69 -19.65
CA ILE A 226 20.05 -12.87 -20.45
C ILE A 226 19.95 -14.14 -19.59
N LEU A 227 20.48 -14.12 -18.36
CA LEU A 227 20.36 -15.25 -17.43
C LEU A 227 18.91 -15.60 -17.13
N PHE A 228 18.07 -14.60 -16.86
CA PHE A 228 16.66 -14.80 -16.59
C PHE A 228 15.89 -15.34 -17.80
N ASN A 229 16.18 -14.88 -19.01
CA ASN A 229 15.56 -15.41 -20.22
C ASN A 229 16.04 -16.85 -20.51
N ARG A 230 17.28 -17.20 -20.18
CA ARG A 230 17.73 -18.60 -20.24
C ARG A 230 16.95 -19.49 -19.28
N ILE A 231 16.82 -19.10 -18.01
CA ILE A 231 15.98 -19.82 -17.02
C ILE A 231 14.54 -19.97 -17.53
N TRP A 232 14.00 -18.91 -18.14
CA TRP A 232 12.65 -18.86 -18.67
C TRP A 232 12.42 -19.78 -19.87
N ASN A 233 13.34 -19.81 -20.83
CA ASN A 233 13.19 -20.53 -22.10
C ASN A 233 13.69 -21.98 -22.03
N GLU A 234 14.74 -22.25 -21.26
CA GLU A 234 15.28 -23.60 -21.07
C GLU A 234 14.47 -24.39 -20.01
N HIS A 235 13.49 -23.75 -19.36
CA HIS A 235 12.65 -24.32 -18.30
C HIS A 235 13.42 -24.88 -17.09
N VAL A 236 14.67 -24.44 -16.87
CA VAL A 236 15.50 -24.92 -15.76
C VAL A 236 15.37 -24.00 -14.54
N PHE A 237 14.76 -24.50 -13.46
CA PHE A 237 14.76 -23.80 -12.18
C PHE A 237 16.08 -24.06 -11.42
N PRO A 238 16.86 -23.02 -11.07
CA PRO A 238 18.18 -23.21 -10.44
C PRO A 238 18.10 -23.95 -9.11
N MET A 239 18.93 -24.99 -8.94
CA MET A 239 18.95 -25.83 -7.73
C MET A 239 19.27 -25.03 -6.46
N ALA A 240 20.12 -24.01 -6.55
CA ALA A 240 20.43 -23.12 -5.43
C ALA A 240 19.19 -22.38 -4.89
N TRP A 241 18.16 -22.16 -5.73
CA TRP A 241 16.93 -21.47 -5.35
C TRP A 241 15.88 -22.37 -4.68
N ASN A 242 16.12 -23.69 -4.65
CA ASN A 242 15.30 -24.66 -3.91
C ASN A 242 15.58 -24.65 -2.40
N ARG A 243 16.67 -24.01 -1.97
CA ARG A 243 17.08 -23.89 -0.57
C ARG A 243 16.59 -22.58 0.03
N ALA A 244 16.07 -22.63 1.25
CA ALA A 244 15.66 -21.46 2.02
C ALA A 244 16.19 -21.49 3.44
N ILE A 245 16.37 -20.32 4.05
CA ILE A 245 16.53 -20.23 5.51
C ILE A 245 15.21 -19.77 6.12
N VAL A 246 14.70 -20.53 7.07
CA VAL A 246 13.47 -20.21 7.80
C VAL A 246 13.79 -19.46 9.09
N ILE A 247 13.18 -18.30 9.26
CA ILE A 247 13.21 -17.53 10.52
C ILE A 247 11.86 -17.70 11.22
N PRO A 248 11.84 -18.29 12.43
CA PRO A 248 10.61 -18.44 13.20
C PRO A 248 10.21 -17.11 13.84
N ILE A 249 8.97 -16.68 13.61
CA ILE A 249 8.41 -15.47 14.21
C ILE A 249 7.23 -15.84 15.11
N LEU A 250 7.31 -15.49 16.39
CA LEU A 250 6.26 -15.76 17.37
C LEU A 250 4.95 -15.04 16.99
N LYS A 251 3.84 -15.76 17.04
CA LYS A 251 2.50 -15.19 16.88
C LYS A 251 2.18 -14.30 18.09
N PRO A 252 1.64 -13.07 17.88
CA PRO A 252 1.33 -12.17 18.99
C PRO A 252 0.41 -12.81 20.04
N GLY A 253 0.80 -12.75 21.32
CA GLY A 253 0.00 -13.24 22.45
C GLY A 253 -0.12 -14.77 22.57
N LYS A 254 0.72 -15.54 21.87
CA LYS A 254 0.77 -16.99 21.98
C LYS A 254 1.93 -17.44 22.87
N ASN A 255 1.84 -18.67 23.39
CA ASN A 255 2.86 -19.25 24.26
C ASN A 255 4.20 -19.40 23.51
N PRO A 256 5.28 -18.73 23.91
CA PRO A 256 6.60 -18.87 23.28
C PRO A 256 7.22 -20.26 23.45
N GLU A 257 6.73 -21.09 24.35
CA GLU A 257 7.30 -22.42 24.62
C GLU A 257 6.75 -23.49 23.67
N ASP A 258 5.66 -23.19 22.94
CA ASP A 258 5.02 -24.10 21.99
C ASP A 258 5.53 -23.86 20.56
N PRO A 259 6.15 -24.86 19.89
CA PRO A 259 6.56 -24.77 18.49
C PRO A 259 5.45 -24.31 17.52
N SER A 260 4.19 -24.66 17.79
CA SER A 260 3.04 -24.32 16.97
C SER A 260 2.71 -22.81 16.97
N SER A 261 3.23 -22.08 17.96
CA SER A 261 3.06 -20.63 18.13
C SER A 261 3.92 -19.81 17.16
N TYR A 262 4.85 -20.42 16.43
CA TYR A 262 5.74 -19.73 15.51
C TYR A 262 5.24 -19.78 14.05
N ARG A 263 5.57 -18.75 13.27
CA ARG A 263 5.40 -18.71 11.82
C ARG A 263 6.74 -18.97 11.12
N PRO A 264 6.81 -19.88 10.13
CA PRO A 264 8.03 -20.11 9.38
C PRO A 264 8.18 -19.09 8.24
N ILE A 265 9.02 -18.06 8.41
CA ILE A 265 9.29 -17.09 7.33
C ILE A 265 10.49 -17.55 6.50
N ALA A 266 10.26 -17.90 5.23
CA ALA A 266 11.32 -18.37 4.35
C ALA A 266 12.08 -17.21 3.67
N LEU A 267 13.39 -17.20 3.85
CA LEU A 267 14.34 -16.34 3.17
C LEU A 267 14.88 -17.07 1.94
N THR A 268 14.34 -16.74 0.76
CA THR A 268 14.82 -17.20 -0.54
C THR A 268 15.70 -16.16 -1.23
N SER A 269 16.47 -16.60 -2.24
CA SER A 269 17.35 -15.76 -3.05
C SER A 269 16.68 -14.47 -3.56
N CYS A 270 17.36 -13.33 -3.45
CA CYS A 270 16.89 -12.07 -4.02
C CYS A 270 16.86 -12.10 -5.55
N LEU A 271 17.71 -12.91 -6.20
CA LEU A 271 17.67 -13.13 -7.65
C LEU A 271 16.38 -13.89 -8.02
N CYS A 272 16.08 -15.00 -7.34
CA CYS A 272 14.84 -15.75 -7.51
C CYS A 272 13.62 -14.84 -7.34
N LYS A 273 13.55 -14.09 -6.23
CA LYS A 273 12.46 -13.15 -5.96
C LYS A 273 12.31 -12.06 -7.04
N THR A 274 13.41 -11.65 -7.68
CA THR A 274 13.32 -10.66 -8.76
C THR A 274 12.63 -11.25 -9.99
N LEU A 275 12.97 -12.48 -10.38
CA LEU A 275 12.30 -13.18 -11.47
C LEU A 275 10.84 -13.54 -11.13
N GLU A 276 10.59 -14.04 -9.91
CA GLU A 276 9.23 -14.27 -9.39
C GLU A 276 8.36 -13.01 -9.53
N ARG A 277 8.91 -11.81 -9.26
CA ARG A 277 8.17 -10.55 -9.37
C ARG A 277 7.75 -10.24 -10.82
N MET A 278 8.63 -10.52 -11.78
CA MET A 278 8.36 -10.32 -13.20
C MET A 278 7.27 -11.29 -13.67
N ILE A 279 7.38 -12.57 -13.29
CA ILE A 279 6.39 -13.61 -13.59
C ILE A 279 5.04 -13.31 -12.93
N ASN A 280 5.05 -12.91 -11.66
CA ASN A 280 3.84 -12.54 -10.93
C ASN A 280 3.12 -11.36 -11.58
N ALA A 281 3.87 -10.37 -12.09
CA ALA A 281 3.27 -9.26 -12.84
C ALA A 281 2.54 -9.74 -14.10
N ARG A 282 3.12 -10.71 -14.83
CA ARG A 282 2.47 -11.31 -16.01
C ARG A 282 1.24 -12.13 -15.62
N LEU A 283 1.36 -12.99 -14.60
CA LEU A 283 0.26 -13.83 -14.12
C LEU A 283 -0.94 -12.99 -13.66
N ILE A 284 -0.72 -11.98 -12.81
CA ILE A 284 -1.78 -11.09 -12.33
C ILE A 284 -2.43 -10.32 -13.49
N HIS A 285 -1.64 -9.90 -14.48
CA HIS A 285 -2.20 -9.21 -15.66
C HIS A 285 -3.21 -10.10 -16.40
N VAL A 286 -2.83 -11.33 -16.72
CA VAL A 286 -3.71 -12.28 -17.42
C VAL A 286 -4.94 -12.66 -16.59
N LEU A 287 -4.76 -12.89 -15.28
CA LEU A 287 -5.87 -13.23 -14.38
C LEU A 287 -6.93 -12.12 -14.30
N GLU A 288 -6.51 -10.86 -14.21
CA GLU A 288 -7.42 -9.72 -14.14
C GLU A 288 -8.04 -9.42 -15.51
N GLU A 289 -7.27 -9.47 -16.59
CA GLU A 289 -7.75 -9.24 -17.97
C GLU A 289 -8.83 -10.24 -18.37
N LYS A 290 -8.62 -11.53 -18.08
CA LYS A 290 -9.57 -12.62 -18.36
C LYS A 290 -10.65 -12.78 -17.27
N LYS A 291 -10.66 -11.94 -16.23
CA LYS A 291 -11.57 -12.02 -15.07
C LYS A 291 -11.65 -13.42 -14.44
N LEU A 292 -10.52 -14.10 -14.34
CA LEU A 292 -10.43 -15.47 -13.81
C LEU A 292 -10.52 -15.53 -12.27
N LEU A 293 -10.32 -14.39 -11.59
CA LEU A 293 -10.48 -14.28 -10.15
C LEU A 293 -11.88 -13.78 -9.78
N THR A 294 -12.52 -14.46 -8.84
CA THR A 294 -13.85 -14.14 -8.34
C THR A 294 -13.93 -12.70 -7.82
N GLU A 295 -15.01 -12.00 -8.11
CA GLU A 295 -15.19 -10.58 -7.72
C GLU A 295 -15.24 -10.37 -6.20
N PHE A 296 -15.57 -11.43 -5.46
CA PHE A 296 -15.67 -11.48 -4.00
C PHE A 296 -14.32 -11.62 -3.29
N GLN A 297 -13.24 -11.91 -4.02
CA GLN A 297 -11.87 -11.89 -3.51
C GLN A 297 -11.30 -10.48 -3.66
N SER A 298 -10.92 -9.86 -2.54
CA SER A 298 -10.31 -8.51 -2.51
C SER A 298 -8.84 -8.51 -2.08
N GLY A 299 -8.33 -9.63 -1.56
CA GLY A 299 -6.95 -9.76 -1.09
C GLY A 299 -5.94 -9.65 -2.23
N PHE A 300 -4.90 -8.82 -2.06
CA PHE A 300 -3.77 -8.63 -2.99
C PHE A 300 -4.14 -8.33 -4.45
N ARG A 301 -5.36 -7.85 -4.70
CA ARG A 301 -5.81 -7.41 -6.02
C ARG A 301 -5.70 -5.91 -6.20
N TYR A 302 -5.47 -5.48 -7.43
CA TYR A 302 -5.37 -4.07 -7.75
C TYR A 302 -6.71 -3.36 -7.56
N GLY A 303 -6.68 -2.15 -7.01
CA GLY A 303 -7.90 -1.34 -6.77
C GLY A 303 -8.76 -1.82 -5.59
N ARG A 304 -8.55 -3.04 -5.09
CA ARG A 304 -9.29 -3.62 -3.95
C ARG A 304 -8.61 -3.36 -2.61
N SER A 305 -9.36 -3.50 -1.52
CA SER A 305 -8.90 -3.30 -0.15
C SER A 305 -9.72 -4.08 0.87
N THR A 306 -9.21 -4.21 2.09
CA THR A 306 -9.98 -4.80 3.21
C THR A 306 -11.32 -4.09 3.43
N MET A 307 -11.37 -2.79 3.13
CA MET A 307 -12.56 -1.96 3.29
C MET A 307 -13.73 -2.43 2.43
N ASP A 308 -13.47 -3.08 1.29
CA ASP A 308 -14.50 -3.51 0.35
C ASP A 308 -15.34 -4.64 0.97
N ASN A 309 -14.68 -5.64 1.57
CA ASN A 309 -15.34 -6.73 2.28
C ASN A 309 -16.08 -6.22 3.52
N ILE A 310 -15.46 -5.32 4.29
CA ILE A 310 -16.06 -4.71 5.49
C ILE A 310 -17.32 -3.93 5.11
N LEU A 311 -17.27 -3.14 4.02
CA LEU A 311 -18.41 -2.38 3.53
C LEU A 311 -19.54 -3.28 3.04
N ASN A 312 -19.23 -4.36 2.32
CA ASN A 312 -20.23 -5.30 1.82
C ASN A 312 -21.03 -5.94 2.96
N LEU A 313 -20.35 -6.39 4.02
CA LEU A 313 -20.98 -6.94 5.21
C LEU A 313 -21.77 -5.87 5.98
N GLU A 314 -21.19 -4.68 6.21
CA GLU A 314 -21.89 -3.59 6.90
C GLU A 314 -23.20 -3.20 6.20
N THR A 315 -23.17 -3.12 4.86
CA THR A 315 -24.35 -2.76 4.07
C THR A 315 -25.40 -3.87 4.19
N ALA A 316 -25.01 -5.15 4.12
CA ALA A 316 -25.94 -6.28 4.28
C ALA A 316 -26.61 -6.30 5.67
N ILE A 317 -25.84 -6.01 6.74
CA ILE A 317 -26.39 -5.90 8.10
C ILE A 317 -27.41 -4.77 8.19
N ARG A 318 -27.11 -3.61 7.59
CA ARG A 318 -28.02 -2.46 7.61
C ARG A 318 -29.30 -2.69 6.80
N ASP A 319 -29.18 -3.36 5.67
CA ASP A 319 -30.30 -3.75 4.83
C ASP A 319 -31.20 -4.76 5.57
N ALA A 320 -30.61 -5.71 6.32
CA ALA A 320 -31.36 -6.63 7.17
C ALA A 320 -32.09 -5.87 8.31
N PHE A 321 -31.41 -4.95 8.99
CA PHE A 321 -32.01 -4.17 10.08
C PHE A 321 -33.20 -3.34 9.63
N ILE A 322 -33.08 -2.62 8.51
CA ILE A 322 -34.15 -1.73 8.04
C ILE A 322 -35.38 -2.52 7.57
N THR A 323 -35.16 -3.74 7.07
CA THR A 323 -36.21 -4.68 6.64
C THR A 323 -36.71 -5.60 7.76
N LYS A 324 -36.29 -5.36 9.02
CA LYS A 324 -36.65 -6.19 10.20
C LYS A 324 -36.28 -7.67 10.04
N LYS A 325 -35.22 -7.98 9.30
CA LYS A 325 -34.67 -9.33 9.13
C LYS A 325 -33.58 -9.63 10.15
N HIS A 326 -33.36 -10.91 10.37
CA HIS A 326 -32.15 -11.45 10.99
C HIS A 326 -31.06 -11.58 9.92
N LEU A 327 -29.80 -11.35 10.30
CA LEU A 327 -28.64 -11.71 9.49
C LEU A 327 -27.67 -12.49 10.35
N VAL A 328 -27.25 -13.67 9.88
CA VAL A 328 -26.25 -14.49 10.54
C VAL A 328 -25.01 -14.54 9.67
N SER A 329 -23.85 -14.31 10.27
CA SER A 329 -22.56 -14.30 9.59
C SER A 329 -21.59 -15.27 10.24
N ILE A 330 -20.93 -16.10 9.44
CA ILE A 330 -19.93 -17.07 9.87
C ILE A 330 -18.56 -16.65 9.34
N PHE A 331 -17.56 -16.70 10.22
CA PHE A 331 -16.17 -16.37 9.91
C PHE A 331 -15.33 -17.63 10.07
N PHE A 332 -14.74 -18.09 8.97
CA PHE A 332 -13.93 -19.30 8.93
C PHE A 332 -12.45 -18.97 9.16
N ASP A 333 -11.77 -19.78 9.95
CA ASP A 333 -10.31 -19.76 10.08
C ASP A 333 -9.74 -21.03 9.44
N MET A 334 -8.82 -20.88 8.49
CA MET A 334 -8.14 -22.01 7.87
C MET A 334 -6.87 -22.35 8.64
N GLU A 335 -6.68 -23.63 8.92
CA GLU A 335 -5.49 -24.09 9.62
C GLU A 335 -4.29 -24.15 8.70
N LYS A 336 -3.28 -23.30 8.96
CA LYS A 336 -1.97 -23.34 8.29
C LYS A 336 -2.11 -23.36 6.76
N ALA A 337 -2.99 -22.49 6.23
CA ALA A 337 -3.49 -22.55 4.86
C ALA A 337 -2.39 -22.53 3.78
N TYR A 338 -1.34 -21.72 3.98
CA TYR A 338 -0.19 -21.65 3.08
C TYR A 338 0.63 -22.95 3.09
N ASP A 339 0.81 -23.56 4.27
CA ASP A 339 1.65 -24.74 4.46
C ASP A 339 0.97 -26.01 3.96
N ARG A 340 -0.37 -26.01 3.89
CA ARG A 340 -1.22 -27.12 3.41
C ARG A 340 -1.69 -26.99 1.96
N ALA A 341 -1.40 -25.88 1.29
CA ALA A 341 -1.87 -25.65 -0.08
C ALA A 341 -1.38 -26.76 -1.03
N TRP A 342 -2.32 -27.51 -1.60
CA TRP A 342 -2.04 -28.67 -2.44
C TRP A 342 -1.43 -28.24 -3.79
N ARG A 343 -0.15 -28.59 -4.01
CA ARG A 343 0.65 -28.09 -5.15
C ARG A 343 0.12 -28.56 -6.50
N HIS A 344 -0.19 -29.85 -6.63
CA HIS A 344 -0.76 -30.39 -7.87
C HIS A 344 -2.12 -29.75 -8.18
N GLY A 345 -2.93 -29.50 -7.13
CA GLY A 345 -4.20 -28.79 -7.27
C GLY A 345 -4.02 -27.38 -7.86
N ILE A 346 -3.03 -26.61 -7.41
CA ILE A 346 -2.71 -25.28 -7.96
C ILE A 346 -2.36 -25.38 -9.46
N LEU A 347 -1.54 -26.36 -9.84
CA LEU A 347 -1.16 -26.58 -11.23
C LEU A 347 -2.35 -26.97 -12.09
N ASN A 348 -3.24 -27.81 -11.58
CA ASN A 348 -4.47 -28.20 -12.27
C ASN A 348 -5.39 -26.99 -12.48
N ASP A 349 -5.52 -26.13 -11.47
CA ASP A 349 -6.33 -24.91 -11.58
C ASP A 349 -5.74 -23.94 -12.62
N LEU A 350 -4.42 -23.76 -12.66
CA LEU A 350 -3.73 -22.99 -13.71
C LEU A 350 -3.98 -23.58 -15.10
N HIS A 351 -3.90 -24.90 -15.24
CA HIS A 351 -4.16 -25.59 -16.49
C HIS A 351 -5.62 -25.40 -16.94
N ASN A 352 -6.59 -25.52 -16.03
CA ASN A 352 -8.02 -25.34 -16.32
C ASN A 352 -8.37 -23.88 -16.65
N MET A 353 -7.63 -22.92 -16.11
CA MET A 353 -7.71 -21.50 -16.48
C MET A 353 -7.08 -21.17 -17.84
N GLY A 354 -6.50 -22.17 -18.53
CA GLY A 354 -5.93 -22.02 -19.87
C GLY A 354 -4.49 -21.49 -19.89
N PHE A 355 -3.75 -21.56 -18.77
CA PHE A 355 -2.32 -21.24 -18.77
C PHE A 355 -1.51 -22.37 -19.41
N ARG A 356 -0.62 -22.03 -20.35
CA ARG A 356 0.30 -22.96 -21.04
C ARG A 356 1.65 -22.27 -21.34
N GLY A 357 2.68 -23.06 -21.61
CA GLY A 357 4.04 -22.64 -21.93
C GLY A 357 4.88 -22.25 -20.71
N ASN A 358 5.83 -21.33 -20.92
CA ASN A 358 6.89 -21.01 -19.96
C ASN A 358 6.36 -20.58 -18.57
N LEU A 359 5.26 -19.81 -18.51
CA LEU A 359 4.74 -19.30 -17.23
C LEU A 359 4.32 -20.41 -16.26
N PRO A 360 3.38 -21.31 -16.59
CA PRO A 360 3.01 -22.39 -15.68
C PRO A 360 4.13 -23.44 -15.51
N ILE A 361 5.00 -23.66 -16.51
CA ILE A 361 6.16 -24.55 -16.38
C ILE A 361 7.14 -24.01 -15.31
N PHE A 362 7.42 -22.70 -15.32
CA PHE A 362 8.20 -22.08 -14.26
C PHE A 362 7.56 -22.28 -12.88
N ILE A 363 6.24 -22.10 -12.77
CA ILE A 363 5.51 -22.29 -11.51
C ILE A 363 5.58 -23.76 -11.06
N GLN A 364 5.42 -24.71 -11.98
CA GLN A 364 5.58 -26.13 -11.72
C GLN A 364 6.96 -26.42 -11.13
N ASN A 365 8.03 -25.91 -11.75
CA ASN A 365 9.40 -26.11 -11.29
C ASN A 365 9.68 -25.38 -9.96
N PHE A 366 9.10 -24.20 -9.77
CA PHE A 366 9.17 -23.43 -8.52
C PHE A 366 8.50 -24.14 -7.32
N LEU A 367 7.46 -24.94 -7.57
CA LEU A 367 6.73 -25.70 -6.55
C LEU A 367 7.32 -27.11 -6.30
N LEU A 368 8.37 -27.52 -7.02
CA LEU A 368 9.05 -28.80 -6.75
C LEU A 368 9.62 -28.86 -5.33
N LYS A 369 10.05 -30.07 -4.91
CA LYS A 369 10.57 -30.32 -3.57
C LYS A 369 11.59 -29.27 -3.14
N ARG A 370 11.30 -28.58 -2.04
CA ARG A 370 12.17 -27.53 -1.46
C ARG A 370 12.80 -28.06 -0.18
N THR A 371 13.95 -27.48 0.14
CA THR A 371 14.67 -27.79 1.37
C THR A 371 14.87 -26.52 2.18
N PHE A 372 14.88 -26.63 3.50
CA PHE A 372 15.08 -25.50 4.38
C PHE A 372 15.84 -25.85 5.65
N ASN A 373 16.54 -24.85 6.17
CA ASN A 373 17.14 -24.88 7.50
C ASN A 373 16.48 -23.79 8.35
N VAL A 374 16.18 -24.09 9.61
CA VAL A 374 15.72 -23.09 10.59
C VAL A 374 16.95 -22.40 11.19
N ARG A 375 16.95 -21.07 11.21
CA ARG A 375 18.00 -20.28 11.87
C ARG A 375 17.50 -19.72 13.20
N ILE A 376 18.19 -20.10 14.27
CA ILE A 376 18.06 -19.48 15.60
C ILE A 376 19.39 -18.82 15.94
N ASN A 377 19.38 -17.50 16.13
CA ASN A 377 20.61 -16.71 16.27
C ASN A 377 21.56 -16.97 15.09
N ASP A 378 22.79 -17.43 15.36
CA ASP A 378 23.80 -17.76 14.34
C ASP A 378 23.87 -19.26 14.00
N ILE A 379 23.00 -20.09 14.60
CA ILE A 379 23.00 -21.55 14.42
C ILE A 379 21.89 -21.97 13.46
N LEU A 380 22.23 -22.88 12.55
CA LEU A 380 21.30 -23.54 11.65
C LEU A 380 20.92 -24.92 12.16
N SER A 381 19.65 -25.29 11.94
CA SER A 381 19.17 -26.66 12.09
C SER A 381 19.75 -27.58 11.02
N ASP A 382 19.49 -28.88 11.17
CA ASP A 382 19.66 -29.84 10.09
C ASP A 382 18.69 -29.52 8.92
N ASN A 383 18.87 -30.19 7.79
CA ASN A 383 18.10 -29.90 6.58
C ASN A 383 16.74 -30.60 6.60
N PHE A 384 15.68 -29.84 6.36
CA PHE A 384 14.31 -30.35 6.31
C PHE A 384 13.71 -30.22 4.91
N ILE A 385 12.80 -31.12 4.56
CA ILE A 385 12.11 -31.12 3.27
C ILE A 385 10.71 -30.52 3.47
N GLN A 386 10.32 -29.63 2.56
CA GLN A 386 8.96 -29.12 2.46
C GLN A 386 8.22 -29.85 1.33
N ASN A 387 7.32 -30.76 1.69
CA ASN A 387 6.60 -31.60 0.72
C ASN A 387 5.41 -30.87 0.07
N GLU A 388 4.59 -30.16 0.86
CA GLU A 388 3.42 -29.43 0.37
C GLU A 388 3.45 -27.94 0.75
N GLY A 389 2.42 -27.22 0.32
CA GLY A 389 2.27 -25.80 0.58
C GLY A 389 3.08 -24.91 -0.35
N VAL A 390 2.86 -23.61 -0.19
CA VAL A 390 3.56 -22.54 -0.87
C VAL A 390 4.49 -21.81 0.11
N PRO A 391 5.72 -21.45 -0.29
CA PRO A 391 6.70 -20.89 0.65
C PRO A 391 6.27 -19.51 1.18
N GLN A 392 6.13 -19.37 2.50
CA GLN A 392 5.78 -18.09 3.12
C GLN A 392 6.93 -17.07 2.95
N GLY A 393 6.63 -15.92 2.34
CA GLY A 393 7.63 -14.88 2.06
C GLY A 393 8.19 -14.88 0.63
N SER A 394 7.75 -15.81 -0.23
CA SER A 394 7.93 -15.70 -1.68
C SER A 394 6.88 -14.77 -2.31
N ILE A 395 7.14 -14.31 -3.52
CA ILE A 395 6.28 -13.33 -4.20
C ILE A 395 5.11 -14.04 -4.90
N LEU A 396 5.34 -15.22 -5.48
CA LEU A 396 4.29 -15.98 -6.17
C LEU A 396 3.32 -16.67 -5.20
N SER A 397 3.76 -17.01 -3.99
CA SER A 397 2.95 -17.81 -3.06
C SER A 397 1.56 -17.25 -2.79
N VAL A 398 1.44 -15.92 -2.68
CA VAL A 398 0.16 -15.26 -2.38
C VAL A 398 -0.84 -15.42 -3.52
N ILE A 399 -0.41 -15.18 -4.77
CA ILE A 399 -1.32 -15.31 -5.92
C ILE A 399 -1.67 -16.78 -6.19
N LEU A 400 -0.73 -17.70 -5.99
CA LEU A 400 -0.99 -19.14 -6.14
C LEU A 400 -2.01 -19.64 -5.11
N PHE A 401 -1.91 -19.16 -3.87
CA PHE A 401 -2.92 -19.44 -2.85
C PHE A 401 -4.29 -18.85 -3.22
N ILE A 402 -4.32 -17.61 -3.72
CA ILE A 402 -5.57 -16.97 -4.18
C ILE A 402 -6.22 -17.78 -5.32
N ILE A 403 -5.44 -18.24 -6.29
CA ILE A 403 -5.92 -19.11 -7.38
C ILE A 403 -6.55 -20.37 -6.78
N LYS A 404 -5.89 -20.99 -5.80
CA LYS A 404 -6.38 -22.24 -5.20
C LYS A 404 -7.69 -22.05 -4.45
N ILE A 405 -7.81 -20.99 -3.66
CA ILE A 405 -9.03 -20.74 -2.88
C ILE A 405 -10.17 -20.15 -3.71
N ASN A 406 -9.88 -19.64 -4.92
CA ASN A 406 -10.85 -18.97 -5.80
C ASN A 406 -12.15 -19.76 -5.99
N GLY A 407 -12.04 -21.09 -6.08
CA GLY A 407 -13.17 -21.99 -6.32
C GLY A 407 -14.19 -22.11 -5.19
N ILE A 408 -13.86 -21.73 -3.96
CA ILE A 408 -14.70 -21.98 -2.78
C ILE A 408 -16.08 -21.30 -2.87
N ILE A 409 -16.13 -20.11 -3.49
CA ILE A 409 -17.35 -19.30 -3.55
C ILE A 409 -18.38 -19.86 -4.55
N HIS A 410 -17.94 -20.59 -5.57
CA HIS A 410 -18.84 -21.14 -6.58
C HIS A 410 -19.79 -22.21 -6.03
N ASN A 411 -19.50 -22.75 -4.83
CA ASN A 411 -20.32 -23.78 -4.18
C ASN A 411 -21.33 -23.21 -3.18
N LEU A 412 -21.47 -21.87 -3.09
CA LEU A 412 -22.40 -21.24 -2.15
C LEU A 412 -23.85 -21.30 -2.67
N PRO A 413 -24.84 -21.59 -1.81
CA PRO A 413 -26.26 -21.50 -2.17
C PRO A 413 -26.66 -20.06 -2.59
N PRO A 414 -27.72 -19.90 -3.41
CA PRO A 414 -28.13 -18.58 -3.94
C PRO A 414 -28.39 -17.49 -2.90
N TYR A 415 -28.87 -17.86 -1.71
CA TYR A 415 -29.18 -16.92 -0.61
C TYR A 415 -28.02 -16.68 0.36
N VAL A 416 -26.85 -17.24 0.09
CA VAL A 416 -25.66 -17.13 0.93
C VAL A 416 -24.61 -16.33 0.19
N HIS A 417 -24.20 -15.21 0.78
CA HIS A 417 -23.20 -14.33 0.20
C HIS A 417 -21.84 -14.53 0.89
N GLY A 418 -20.79 -14.63 0.10
CA GLY A 418 -19.42 -14.82 0.58
C GLY A 418 -18.53 -13.59 0.37
N SER A 419 -17.50 -13.48 1.19
CA SER A 419 -16.40 -12.54 0.98
C SER A 419 -15.06 -13.21 1.33
N LEU A 420 -14.05 -12.96 0.49
CA LEU A 420 -12.70 -13.50 0.65
C LEU A 420 -11.68 -12.37 0.73
N PHE A 421 -10.75 -12.51 1.67
CA PHE A 421 -9.53 -11.72 1.71
C PHE A 421 -8.35 -12.67 2.01
N VAL A 422 -7.77 -13.24 0.95
CA VAL A 422 -6.79 -14.33 1.05
C VAL A 422 -7.39 -15.52 1.81
N ASP A 423 -6.97 -15.77 3.05
CA ASP A 423 -7.39 -16.85 3.93
C ASP A 423 -8.58 -16.49 4.82
N ASP A 424 -8.86 -15.19 5.01
CA ASP A 424 -10.05 -14.72 5.72
C ASP A 424 -11.29 -14.95 4.84
N PHE A 425 -12.07 -15.98 5.18
CA PHE A 425 -13.32 -16.33 4.50
C PHE A 425 -14.53 -16.08 5.40
N GLN A 426 -15.51 -15.34 4.88
CA GLN A 426 -16.74 -15.01 5.59
C GLN A 426 -17.95 -15.28 4.69
N ILE A 427 -19.00 -15.85 5.27
CA ILE A 427 -20.31 -15.98 4.61
C ILE A 427 -21.42 -15.40 5.48
N HIS A 428 -22.51 -14.97 4.86
CA HIS A 428 -23.70 -14.53 5.57
C HIS A 428 -24.99 -14.83 4.81
N CYS A 429 -26.08 -14.94 5.56
CA CYS A 429 -27.44 -15.08 5.04
C CYS A 429 -28.40 -14.23 5.88
N SER A 430 -29.45 -13.68 5.25
CA SER A 430 -30.45 -12.86 5.92
C SER A 430 -31.87 -13.23 5.53
N SER A 431 -32.76 -13.33 6.52
CA SER A 431 -34.19 -13.63 6.34
C SER A 431 -35.00 -13.18 7.55
N MET A 432 -36.33 -13.18 7.43
CA MET A 432 -37.22 -12.99 8.59
C MET A 432 -37.32 -14.26 9.43
N ASN A 433 -37.07 -15.44 8.83
CA ASN A 433 -37.17 -16.73 9.50
C ASN A 433 -35.77 -17.29 9.80
N MET A 434 -35.48 -17.56 11.08
CA MET A 434 -34.19 -18.12 11.52
C MET A 434 -33.92 -19.52 10.97
N SER A 435 -34.92 -20.41 10.97
CA SER A 435 -34.78 -21.78 10.47
C SER A 435 -34.41 -21.82 8.99
N PHE A 436 -34.88 -20.85 8.20
CA PHE A 436 -34.43 -20.69 6.81
C PHE A 436 -32.93 -20.35 6.75
N ILE A 437 -32.48 -19.39 7.58
CA ILE A 437 -31.07 -18.98 7.64
C ILE A 437 -30.18 -20.16 8.03
N GLU A 438 -30.56 -20.89 9.08
CA GLU A 438 -29.86 -22.09 9.54
C GLU A 438 -29.73 -23.12 8.42
N ARG A 439 -30.84 -23.46 7.75
CA ARG A 439 -30.82 -24.41 6.63
C ARG A 439 -29.90 -23.96 5.50
N GLN A 440 -29.96 -22.68 5.10
CA GLN A 440 -29.12 -22.16 4.02
C GLN A 440 -27.64 -22.15 4.40
N LEU A 441 -27.30 -21.74 5.63
CA LEU A 441 -25.92 -21.72 6.11
C LEU A 441 -25.38 -23.13 6.33
N GLN A 442 -26.19 -24.07 6.82
CA GLN A 442 -25.79 -25.46 6.97
C GLN A 442 -25.51 -26.11 5.61
N THR A 443 -26.35 -25.86 4.60
CA THR A 443 -26.08 -26.30 3.22
C THR A 443 -24.79 -25.69 2.69
N ALA A 444 -24.56 -24.39 2.93
CA ALA A 444 -23.31 -23.74 2.54
C ALA A 444 -22.09 -24.38 3.22
N ILE A 445 -22.16 -24.65 4.52
CA ILE A 445 -21.09 -25.31 5.28
C ILE A 445 -20.79 -26.70 4.70
N LYS A 446 -21.81 -27.51 4.42
CA LYS A 446 -21.64 -28.83 3.80
C LYS A 446 -20.90 -28.72 2.46
N SER A 447 -21.31 -27.78 1.60
CA SER A 447 -20.65 -27.52 0.32
C SER A 447 -19.20 -27.04 0.47
N ILE A 448 -18.95 -26.16 1.44
CA ILE A 448 -17.62 -25.62 1.74
C ILE A 448 -16.69 -26.72 2.25
N ILE A 449 -17.16 -27.59 3.15
CA ILE A 449 -16.39 -28.72 3.69
C ILE A 449 -16.09 -29.72 2.58
N ALA A 450 -17.10 -30.13 1.79
CA ALA A 450 -16.89 -31.02 0.67
C ALA A 450 -15.90 -30.47 -0.36
N TRP A 451 -15.92 -29.15 -0.60
CA TRP A 451 -14.92 -28.49 -1.42
C TRP A 451 -13.54 -28.51 -0.77
N ALA A 452 -13.43 -28.21 0.53
CA ALA A 452 -12.16 -28.20 1.26
C ALA A 452 -11.51 -29.58 1.31
N ASP A 453 -12.30 -30.63 1.54
CA ASP A 453 -11.87 -32.03 1.55
C ASP A 453 -11.31 -32.47 0.20
N LYS A 454 -11.89 -31.98 -0.91
CA LYS A 454 -11.36 -32.23 -2.27
C LYS A 454 -10.13 -31.40 -2.63
N ASN A 455 -9.80 -30.37 -1.85
CA ASN A 455 -8.72 -29.43 -2.14
C ASN A 455 -7.59 -29.44 -1.11
N GLY A 456 -7.67 -30.29 -0.09
CA GLY A 456 -6.65 -30.43 0.96
C GLY A 456 -6.68 -29.31 2.00
N PHE A 457 -7.82 -28.64 2.19
CA PHE A 457 -7.97 -27.59 3.18
C PHE A 457 -8.69 -28.06 4.43
N VAL A 458 -8.32 -27.49 5.58
CA VAL A 458 -8.95 -27.79 6.86
C VAL A 458 -9.33 -26.47 7.53
N PHE A 459 -10.60 -26.35 7.89
CA PHE A 459 -11.10 -25.25 8.70
C PHE A 459 -10.99 -25.60 10.19
N SER A 460 -10.60 -24.66 11.03
CA SER A 460 -10.56 -24.84 12.48
C SER A 460 -11.96 -24.70 13.07
N SER A 461 -12.54 -25.74 13.65
CA SER A 461 -13.83 -25.66 14.36
C SER A 461 -13.78 -24.69 15.54
N GLN A 462 -12.70 -24.73 16.33
CA GLN A 462 -12.54 -23.91 17.55
C GLN A 462 -12.44 -22.40 17.30
N LYS A 463 -11.92 -22.00 16.14
CA LYS A 463 -11.75 -20.58 15.79
C LYS A 463 -12.83 -20.06 14.86
N THR A 464 -13.54 -20.96 14.17
CA THR A 464 -14.69 -20.59 13.37
C THR A 464 -15.77 -20.09 14.32
N THR A 465 -16.27 -18.90 14.07
CA THR A 465 -17.22 -18.22 14.97
C THR A 465 -18.36 -17.62 14.17
N CYS A 466 -19.52 -17.54 14.81
CA CYS A 466 -20.74 -17.02 14.23
C CYS A 466 -21.18 -15.77 14.99
N ILE A 467 -21.86 -14.84 14.34
CA ILE A 467 -22.54 -13.72 15.00
C ILE A 467 -23.93 -13.55 14.41
N HIS A 468 -24.89 -13.32 15.29
CA HIS A 468 -26.26 -12.99 14.91
C HIS A 468 -26.47 -11.48 15.00
N PHE A 469 -26.74 -10.85 13.86
CA PHE A 469 -27.14 -9.45 13.78
C PHE A 469 -28.66 -9.35 13.72
N CYS A 470 -29.26 -8.70 14.72
CA CYS A 470 -30.70 -8.50 14.77
C CYS A 470 -31.07 -7.22 15.54
N LYS A 471 -32.08 -6.48 15.08
CA LYS A 471 -32.71 -5.35 15.82
C LYS A 471 -34.17 -5.60 16.20
N VAL A 472 -34.73 -6.76 15.85
CA VAL A 472 -36.08 -7.15 16.28
C VAL A 472 -36.09 -7.32 17.80
N ARG A 473 -37.16 -6.85 18.45
CA ARG A 473 -37.37 -6.98 19.90
C ARG A 473 -37.98 -8.34 20.21
N GLY A 474 -37.73 -8.86 21.41
CA GLY A 474 -38.20 -10.18 21.85
C GLY A 474 -37.09 -11.22 21.92
N LEU A 475 -37.40 -12.36 22.53
CA LEU A 475 -36.52 -13.52 22.57
C LEU A 475 -36.54 -14.19 21.19
N HIS A 476 -35.36 -14.45 20.66
CA HIS A 476 -35.18 -15.23 19.45
C HIS A 476 -34.06 -16.24 19.70
N PRO A 477 -34.22 -17.51 19.29
CA PRO A 477 -33.17 -18.50 19.46
C PRO A 477 -31.94 -18.07 18.65
N ASP A 478 -30.77 -18.31 19.22
CA ASP A 478 -29.52 -18.22 18.48
C ASP A 478 -29.49 -19.29 17.39
N PRO A 479 -28.83 -19.03 16.25
CA PRO A 479 -28.77 -19.98 15.16
C PRO A 479 -28.02 -21.26 15.57
N LEU A 480 -28.66 -22.41 15.39
CA LEU A 480 -28.05 -23.72 15.59
C LEU A 480 -27.32 -24.15 14.32
N ILE A 481 -26.02 -23.89 14.25
CA ILE A 481 -25.18 -24.22 13.09
C ILE A 481 -24.11 -25.22 13.50
N LEU A 482 -24.07 -26.38 12.84
CA LEU A 482 -23.24 -27.51 13.24
C LEU A 482 -22.14 -27.80 12.20
N LYS A 483 -20.90 -27.84 12.67
CA LYS A 483 -19.74 -28.38 11.94
C LYS A 483 -19.12 -29.49 12.79
N ASP A 484 -19.73 -30.67 12.78
CA ASP A 484 -19.48 -31.80 13.69
C ASP A 484 -19.60 -31.48 15.20
N THR A 485 -19.63 -30.19 15.53
CA THR A 485 -19.69 -29.48 16.82
C THR A 485 -20.40 -28.14 16.55
N ALA A 486 -21.15 -27.62 17.52
CA ALA A 486 -21.86 -26.35 17.35
C ALA A 486 -20.89 -25.17 17.18
N ILE A 487 -21.11 -24.34 16.15
CA ILE A 487 -20.32 -23.13 15.94
C ILE A 487 -20.72 -22.09 16.99
N PRO A 488 -19.77 -21.57 17.79
CA PRO A 488 -20.08 -20.61 18.85
C PRO A 488 -20.63 -19.30 18.27
N VAL A 489 -21.78 -18.87 18.78
CA VAL A 489 -22.38 -17.55 18.49
C VAL A 489 -21.80 -16.53 19.48
N VAL A 490 -21.08 -15.54 18.97
CA VAL A 490 -20.41 -14.52 19.78
C VAL A 490 -21.10 -13.16 19.64
N PRO A 491 -21.14 -12.34 20.71
CA PRO A 491 -21.78 -11.03 20.66
C PRO A 491 -20.94 -9.98 19.91
N VAL A 492 -19.62 -10.22 19.78
CA VAL A 492 -18.66 -9.33 19.12
C VAL A 492 -17.66 -10.16 18.32
N ILE A 493 -17.44 -9.79 17.06
CA ILE A 493 -16.48 -10.44 16.15
C ILE A 493 -15.47 -9.43 15.60
N LYS A 494 -14.22 -9.86 15.43
CA LYS A 494 -13.21 -9.09 14.70
C LYS A 494 -13.16 -9.54 13.24
N PHE A 495 -13.43 -8.62 12.32
CA PHE A 495 -13.32 -8.87 10.88
C PHE A 495 -12.42 -7.81 10.23
N LEU A 496 -11.33 -8.26 9.60
CA LEU A 496 -10.36 -7.41 8.89
C LEU A 496 -9.91 -6.16 9.70
N GLY A 497 -9.76 -6.31 11.01
CA GLY A 497 -9.30 -5.27 11.93
C GLY A 497 -10.38 -4.40 12.58
N ILE A 498 -11.66 -4.58 12.23
CA ILE A 498 -12.80 -3.87 12.84
C ILE A 498 -13.59 -4.82 13.74
N LEU A 499 -14.09 -4.30 14.87
CA LEU A 499 -14.95 -5.07 15.77
C LEU A 499 -16.42 -4.76 15.46
N PHE A 500 -17.19 -5.79 15.15
CA PHE A 500 -18.63 -5.74 14.91
C PHE A 500 -19.36 -6.33 16.11
N ASP A 501 -20.29 -5.59 16.68
CA ASP A 501 -21.23 -6.08 17.69
C ASP A 501 -22.60 -6.41 17.06
N SER A 502 -23.37 -7.30 17.69
CA SER A 502 -24.66 -7.80 17.19
C SER A 502 -25.69 -6.73 16.82
N LYS A 503 -25.56 -5.51 17.38
CA LYS A 503 -26.44 -4.36 17.10
C LYS A 503 -25.80 -3.30 16.19
N LEU A 504 -24.59 -3.55 15.69
CA LEU A 504 -23.78 -2.68 14.84
C LEU A 504 -23.60 -1.26 15.44
N THR A 505 -23.36 -1.18 16.75
CA THR A 505 -23.16 0.10 17.46
C THR A 505 -21.71 0.59 17.38
N PHE A 506 -20.76 -0.31 17.09
CA PHE A 506 -19.31 -0.10 17.12
C PHE A 506 -18.75 0.37 18.46
N ARG A 507 -19.52 0.32 19.57
CA ARG A 507 -19.03 0.70 20.90
C ARG A 507 -17.80 -0.12 21.32
N PRO A 508 -17.77 -1.46 21.15
CA PRO A 508 -16.57 -2.25 21.49
C PRO A 508 -15.36 -1.85 20.65
N HIS A 509 -15.56 -1.53 19.37
CA HIS A 509 -14.49 -1.07 18.48
C HIS A 509 -13.86 0.24 18.95
N ILE A 510 -14.70 1.24 19.26
CA ILE A 510 -14.25 2.55 19.72
C ILE A 510 -13.54 2.46 21.07
N SER A 511 -14.06 1.65 22.00
CA SER A 511 -13.40 1.38 23.28
C SER A 511 -12.03 0.71 23.10
N HIS A 512 -11.94 -0.28 22.21
CA HIS A 512 -10.69 -0.95 21.87
C HIS A 512 -9.66 0.03 21.25
N LEU A 513 -10.09 0.87 20.30
CA LEU A 513 -9.24 1.90 19.70
C LEU A 513 -8.73 2.89 20.74
N LYS A 514 -9.59 3.32 21.68
CA LYS A 514 -9.22 4.19 22.78
C LYS A 514 -8.11 3.58 23.63
N LYS A 515 -8.28 2.34 24.10
CA LYS A 515 -7.26 1.63 24.89
C LYS A 515 -5.94 1.48 24.12
N LYS A 516 -5.98 1.20 22.82
CA LYS A 516 -4.80 1.00 21.96
C LYS A 516 -4.04 2.29 21.63
N CYS A 517 -4.65 3.45 21.85
CA CYS A 517 -4.08 4.76 21.50
C CYS A 517 -3.62 5.58 22.71
N ILE A 518 -3.93 5.17 23.95
CA ILE A 518 -3.42 5.84 25.15
C ILE A 518 -1.91 5.64 25.23
N GLN A 519 -1.16 6.74 25.21
CA GLN A 519 0.30 6.76 25.43
C GLN A 519 0.62 7.56 26.69
N SER A 520 1.51 7.02 27.53
CA SER A 520 1.73 7.43 28.92
C SER A 520 2.94 8.37 29.15
N ASN A 521 3.59 8.91 28.11
CA ASN A 521 4.74 9.81 28.31
C ASN A 521 4.45 11.24 27.86
N THR A 522 4.46 12.16 28.81
CA THR A 522 4.11 13.58 28.70
C THR A 522 5.31 14.50 28.42
N THR A 523 6.54 13.98 28.44
CA THR A 523 7.75 14.82 28.45
C THR A 523 8.75 14.38 27.39
N TRP A 524 8.38 14.52 26.11
CA TRP A 524 9.30 14.17 25.04
C TRP A 524 10.36 15.25 24.78
N GLY A 525 10.22 16.46 25.35
CA GLY A 525 11.22 17.53 25.22
C GLY A 525 11.52 17.96 23.78
N CYS A 526 10.68 17.59 22.81
CA CYS A 526 10.93 17.71 21.38
C CYS A 526 10.23 18.89 20.72
N LYS A 527 10.70 19.26 19.52
CA LYS A 527 10.01 20.22 18.65
C LYS A 527 8.61 19.69 18.30
N SER A 528 7.59 20.56 18.41
CA SER A 528 6.18 20.23 18.19
C SER A 528 5.91 19.51 16.85
N SER A 529 6.55 19.96 15.78
CA SER A 529 6.42 19.36 14.44
C SER A 529 6.83 17.87 14.37
N THR A 530 7.79 17.45 15.19
CA THR A 530 8.25 16.05 15.23
C THR A 530 7.28 15.18 16.01
N LEU A 531 6.80 15.67 17.15
CA LEU A 531 5.79 14.97 17.94
C LEU A 531 4.48 14.82 17.17
N LEU A 532 4.10 15.84 16.40
CA LEU A 532 2.93 15.78 15.55
C LEU A 532 3.08 14.70 14.46
N LYS A 533 4.27 14.54 13.86
CA LYS A 533 4.53 13.45 12.89
C LYS A 533 4.43 12.06 13.53
N ILE A 534 4.95 11.89 14.75
CA ILE A 534 4.82 10.64 15.51
C ILE A 534 3.34 10.38 15.83
N TYR A 535 2.62 11.39 16.31
CA TYR A 535 1.19 11.31 16.57
C TYR A 535 0.39 10.89 15.33
N LYS A 536 0.61 11.55 14.18
CA LYS A 536 -0.07 11.23 12.91
C LYS A 536 0.20 9.79 12.48
N SER A 537 1.45 9.32 12.60
CA SER A 537 1.85 7.98 12.16
C SER A 537 1.40 6.86 13.10
N VAL A 538 1.31 7.10 14.40
CA VAL A 538 1.06 6.04 15.41
C VAL A 538 -0.38 5.98 15.88
N VAL A 539 -0.99 7.15 16.10
CA VAL A 539 -2.33 7.27 16.68
C VAL A 539 -3.32 7.59 15.58
N LEU A 540 -3.11 8.67 14.82
CA LEU A 540 -4.09 9.11 13.82
C LEU A 540 -4.30 8.06 12.72
N SER A 541 -3.23 7.38 12.27
CA SER A 541 -3.34 6.27 11.32
C SER A 541 -4.27 5.13 11.78
N LYS A 542 -4.30 4.82 13.09
CA LYS A 542 -5.22 3.83 13.68
C LYS A 542 -6.64 4.37 13.78
N LEU A 543 -6.80 5.67 14.02
CA LEU A 543 -8.10 6.38 14.04
C LEU A 543 -8.64 6.69 12.64
N ASP A 544 -7.84 6.54 11.60
CA ASP A 544 -8.24 6.71 10.21
C ASP A 544 -8.64 5.35 9.60
N TYR A 545 -7.96 4.24 9.98
CA TYR A 545 -8.30 2.89 9.49
C TYR A 545 -9.69 2.46 9.94
N GLY A 546 -10.59 2.17 8.98
CA GLY A 546 -11.97 1.75 9.27
C GLY A 546 -12.95 2.89 9.48
N SER A 547 -12.51 4.15 9.48
CA SER A 547 -13.33 5.29 9.87
C SER A 547 -14.51 5.57 8.94
N VAL A 548 -14.43 5.10 7.69
CA VAL A 548 -15.52 5.13 6.70
C VAL A 548 -16.72 4.27 7.15
N ILE A 549 -16.42 3.21 7.91
CA ILE A 549 -17.38 2.23 8.41
C ILE A 549 -17.84 2.61 9.81
N TYR A 550 -16.96 2.56 10.82
CA TYR A 550 -17.36 2.86 12.21
C TYR A 550 -17.72 4.34 12.42
N GLY A 551 -17.33 5.23 11.51
CA GLY A 551 -17.74 6.64 11.56
C GLY A 551 -19.26 6.83 11.43
N SER A 552 -19.98 5.77 11.05
CA SER A 552 -21.45 5.70 11.08
C SER A 552 -22.04 5.49 12.47
N ALA A 553 -21.24 5.16 13.49
CA ALA A 553 -21.73 5.00 14.85
C ALA A 553 -22.35 6.29 15.39
N ALA A 554 -23.17 6.17 16.45
CA ALA A 554 -23.81 7.32 17.06
C ALA A 554 -22.79 8.41 17.44
N ARG A 555 -23.16 9.68 17.25
CA ARG A 555 -22.27 10.84 17.43
C ARG A 555 -21.57 10.83 18.78
N SER A 556 -22.31 10.55 19.85
CA SER A 556 -21.78 10.46 21.23
C SER A 556 -20.73 9.36 21.41
N VAL A 557 -20.83 8.26 20.65
CA VAL A 557 -19.86 7.16 20.68
C VAL A 557 -18.59 7.55 19.94
N VAL A 558 -18.72 8.08 18.71
CA VAL A 558 -17.56 8.46 17.89
C VAL A 558 -16.77 9.62 18.51
N GLN A 559 -17.46 10.59 19.14
CA GLN A 559 -16.83 11.72 19.84
C GLN A 559 -15.92 11.31 20.99
N GLN A 560 -16.03 10.08 21.52
CA GLN A 560 -15.09 9.57 22.51
C GLN A 560 -13.64 9.53 21.98
N LEU A 561 -13.46 9.39 20.67
CA LEU A 561 -12.14 9.43 20.03
C LEU A 561 -11.56 10.84 19.95
N ASP A 562 -12.40 11.88 19.99
CA ASP A 562 -11.93 13.27 19.92
C ASP A 562 -11.03 13.58 21.13
N THR A 563 -11.32 13.00 22.30
CA THR A 563 -10.47 13.13 23.50
C THR A 563 -9.03 12.66 23.28
N ILE A 564 -8.85 11.54 22.56
CA ILE A 564 -7.54 10.99 22.21
C ILE A 564 -6.84 11.92 21.24
N HIS A 565 -7.59 12.43 20.26
CA HIS A 565 -7.05 13.33 19.25
C HIS A 565 -6.61 14.65 19.87
N HIS A 566 -7.42 15.27 20.71
CA HIS A 566 -7.07 16.50 21.46
C HIS A 566 -5.88 16.26 22.38
N GLN A 567 -5.85 15.14 23.11
CA GLN A 567 -4.70 14.81 23.95
C GLN A 567 -3.42 14.69 23.12
N GLY A 568 -3.49 14.01 21.96
CA GLY A 568 -2.37 13.90 21.03
C GLY A 568 -1.88 15.26 20.53
N LEU A 569 -2.80 16.16 20.16
CA LEU A 569 -2.46 17.52 19.70
C LEU A 569 -1.87 18.38 20.83
N ARG A 570 -2.40 18.30 22.06
CA ARG A 570 -1.85 19.02 23.23
C ARG A 570 -0.44 18.54 23.56
N LEU A 571 -0.24 17.21 23.58
CA LEU A 571 1.08 16.62 23.82
C LEU A 571 2.08 17.01 22.72
N ALA A 572 1.64 17.04 21.46
CA ALA A 572 2.50 17.44 20.35
C ALA A 572 2.85 18.93 20.39
N SER A 573 1.87 19.79 20.65
CA SER A 573 2.06 21.25 20.67
C SER A 573 2.67 21.79 21.96
N GLY A 574 2.61 21.04 23.06
CA GLY A 574 2.94 21.55 24.40
C GLY A 574 1.86 22.45 24.99
N ALA A 575 0.67 22.52 24.38
CA ALA A 575 -0.42 23.35 24.84
C ALA A 575 -0.98 22.91 26.20
N PHE A 576 -1.42 23.88 27.01
CA PHE A 576 -2.06 23.63 28.30
C PHE A 576 -3.31 22.76 28.15
N ARG A 577 -3.70 22.06 29.22
CA ARG A 577 -4.93 21.25 29.24
C ARG A 577 -6.19 22.09 28.99
N THR A 578 -6.17 23.36 29.35
CA THR A 578 -7.28 24.33 29.23
C THR A 578 -7.33 25.04 27.87
N SER A 579 -6.34 24.88 26.99
CA SER A 579 -6.34 25.57 25.68
C SER A 579 -7.58 25.21 24.85
N PRO A 580 -8.23 26.17 24.17
CA PRO A 580 -9.39 25.89 23.33
C PRO A 580 -9.07 24.91 22.20
N VAL A 581 -10.00 23.99 21.92
CA VAL A 581 -9.78 22.90 20.95
C VAL A 581 -9.60 23.42 19.52
N GLN A 582 -10.38 24.43 19.10
CA GLN A 582 -10.25 25.00 17.76
C GLN A 582 -8.87 25.64 17.55
N SER A 583 -8.36 26.32 18.57
CA SER A 583 -7.00 26.87 18.55
C SER A 583 -5.94 25.79 18.38
N LEU A 584 -6.11 24.61 18.99
CA LEU A 584 -5.19 23.48 18.80
C LEU A 584 -5.17 22.99 17.36
N TYR A 585 -6.33 22.88 16.71
CA TYR A 585 -6.40 22.45 15.32
C TYR A 585 -5.61 23.39 14.43
N VAL A 586 -5.82 24.71 14.58
CA VAL A 586 -5.17 25.74 13.76
C VAL A 586 -3.67 25.75 13.99
N LEU A 587 -3.25 25.78 15.27
CA LEU A 587 -1.84 25.77 15.67
C LEU A 587 -1.07 24.55 15.15
N THR A 588 -1.73 23.38 15.12
CA THR A 588 -1.09 22.12 14.69
C THR A 588 -1.25 21.83 13.19
N GLY A 589 -2.10 22.58 12.48
CA GLY A 589 -2.43 22.29 11.09
C GLY A 589 -3.17 20.95 10.94
N GLU A 590 -3.96 20.54 11.93
CA GLU A 590 -4.73 19.28 11.90
C GLU A 590 -6.23 19.53 12.12
N PRO A 591 -7.10 19.18 11.15
CA PRO A 591 -8.53 19.35 11.31
C PRO A 591 -9.11 18.32 12.29
N CYS A 592 -10.31 18.63 12.80
CA CYS A 592 -11.04 17.73 13.67
C CYS A 592 -11.31 16.37 13.00
N LEU A 593 -11.46 15.31 13.83
CA LEU A 593 -11.68 13.96 13.31
C LEU A 593 -12.98 13.85 12.47
N LYS A 594 -14.00 14.68 12.73
CA LYS A 594 -15.23 14.69 11.93
C LYS A 594 -14.94 15.01 10.47
N LEU A 595 -14.26 16.13 10.19
CA LEU A 595 -13.90 16.53 8.83
C LEU A 595 -12.98 15.49 8.15
N ARG A 596 -12.05 14.90 8.91
CA ARG A 596 -11.19 13.81 8.38
C ARG A 596 -12.01 12.60 7.93
N ARG A 597 -12.99 12.17 8.73
CA ARG A 597 -13.88 11.04 8.39
C ARG A 597 -14.77 11.34 7.18
N GLU A 598 -15.30 12.55 7.08
CA GLU A 598 -16.08 13.01 5.91
C GLU A 598 -15.21 12.93 4.65
N ARG A 599 -13.99 13.47 4.70
CA ARG A 599 -13.02 13.41 3.60
C ARG A 599 -12.72 11.97 3.17
N PHE A 600 -12.40 11.07 4.11
CA PHE A 600 -12.10 9.68 3.77
C PHE A 600 -13.31 8.94 3.21
N SER A 601 -14.52 9.25 3.69
CA SER A 601 -15.75 8.67 3.17
C SER A 601 -16.00 9.10 1.73
N LEU A 602 -15.88 10.41 1.43
CA LEU A 602 -16.00 10.94 0.07
C LEU A 602 -14.90 10.38 -0.85
N LYS A 603 -13.66 10.32 -0.38
CA LYS A 603 -12.55 9.71 -1.13
C LYS A 603 -12.85 8.26 -1.48
N TYR A 604 -13.36 7.49 -0.54
CA TYR A 604 -13.70 6.08 -0.78
C TYR A 604 -14.90 5.93 -1.72
N TYR A 605 -15.92 6.79 -1.61
CA TYR A 605 -17.04 6.86 -2.53
C TYR A 605 -16.58 7.09 -3.98
N PHE A 606 -15.74 8.10 -4.22
CA PHE A 606 -15.21 8.37 -5.57
C PHE A 606 -14.25 7.29 -6.07
N LYS A 607 -13.53 6.61 -5.17
CA LYS A 607 -12.71 5.43 -5.54
C LYS A 607 -13.59 4.28 -6.06
N ILE A 608 -14.74 4.03 -5.42
CA ILE A 608 -15.73 3.05 -5.92
C ILE A 608 -16.30 3.54 -7.24
N LYS A 609 -16.71 4.82 -7.33
CA LYS A 609 -17.29 5.42 -8.55
C LYS A 609 -16.34 5.34 -9.77
N GLN A 610 -15.03 5.40 -9.55
CA GLN A 610 -14.03 5.26 -10.60
C GLN A 610 -14.01 3.87 -11.27
N ASN A 611 -14.49 2.83 -10.59
CA ASN A 611 -14.47 1.47 -11.10
C ASN A 611 -15.88 0.87 -11.15
N PRO A 612 -16.57 0.94 -12.31
CA PRO A 612 -17.88 0.33 -12.50
C PRO A 612 -17.93 -1.19 -12.23
N SER A 613 -16.81 -1.90 -12.41
CA SER A 613 -16.71 -3.34 -12.12
C SER A 613 -16.36 -3.63 -10.65
N HIS A 614 -16.48 -2.64 -9.76
CA HIS A 614 -16.31 -2.84 -8.33
C HIS A 614 -17.57 -3.52 -7.74
N PRO A 615 -17.48 -4.54 -6.85
CA PRO A 615 -18.64 -5.32 -6.40
C PRO A 615 -19.63 -4.47 -5.61
N SER A 616 -19.12 -3.48 -4.89
CA SER A 616 -19.94 -2.51 -4.15
C SER A 616 -20.46 -1.36 -5.02
N TYR A 617 -20.12 -1.29 -6.32
CA TYR A 617 -20.48 -0.15 -7.19
C TYR A 617 -21.99 0.07 -7.21
N GLU A 618 -22.76 -0.93 -7.64
CA GLU A 618 -24.22 -0.82 -7.73
C GLU A 618 -24.86 -0.50 -6.38
N ARG A 619 -24.47 -1.19 -5.30
CA ARG A 619 -25.03 -0.97 -3.95
C ARG A 619 -24.74 0.42 -3.39
N VAL A 620 -23.62 1.05 -3.76
CA VAL A 620 -23.25 2.39 -3.29
C VAL A 620 -23.83 3.49 -4.18
N MET A 621 -23.83 3.29 -5.51
CA MET A 621 -24.32 4.28 -6.47
C MET A 621 -25.84 4.29 -6.56
N LYS A 622 -26.49 3.12 -6.48
CA LYS A 622 -27.95 2.94 -6.56
C LYS A 622 -28.49 2.21 -5.32
N PRO A 623 -28.42 2.83 -4.13
CA PRO A 623 -28.87 2.16 -2.92
C PRO A 623 -30.41 2.08 -2.89
N ILE A 624 -30.95 0.90 -2.54
CA ILE A 624 -32.34 0.48 -2.85
C ILE A 624 -33.36 0.86 -1.76
N PHE A 625 -32.95 0.98 -0.49
CA PHE A 625 -33.86 1.17 0.66
C PHE A 625 -34.10 2.64 1.07
N GLY A 626 -33.97 3.60 0.15
CA GLY A 626 -34.05 5.04 0.47
C GLY A 626 -35.32 5.45 1.21
N GLN A 627 -36.49 5.10 0.65
CA GLN A 627 -37.79 5.39 1.25
C GLN A 627 -37.98 4.77 2.64
N PHE A 628 -37.38 3.60 2.90
CA PHE A 628 -37.45 2.98 4.22
C PHE A 628 -36.66 3.77 5.27
N TYR A 629 -35.49 4.29 4.90
CA TYR A 629 -34.67 5.11 5.80
C TYR A 629 -35.32 6.46 6.09
N GLU A 630 -36.00 7.06 5.11
CA GLU A 630 -36.78 8.30 5.29
C GLU A 630 -37.90 8.11 6.32
N LYS A 631 -38.64 6.98 6.24
CA LYS A 631 -39.71 6.66 7.20
C LYS A 631 -39.21 6.21 8.57
N LYS A 632 -37.97 5.71 8.69
CA LYS A 632 -37.40 5.13 9.92
C LYS A 632 -36.10 5.83 10.33
N VAL A 633 -36.22 7.10 10.69
CA VAL A 633 -35.09 8.02 10.98
C VAL A 633 -34.14 7.52 12.08
N SER A 634 -34.60 6.67 12.99
CA SER A 634 -33.75 6.07 14.05
C SER A 634 -32.73 5.05 13.53
N PHE A 635 -32.89 4.55 12.30
CA PHE A 635 -31.95 3.63 11.66
C PHE A 635 -30.89 4.40 10.90
N ILE A 636 -29.62 4.17 11.26
CA ILE A 636 -28.48 4.72 10.52
C ILE A 636 -28.43 4.10 9.11
N PRO A 637 -28.48 4.93 8.03
CA PRO A 637 -28.49 4.45 6.66
C PRO A 637 -27.20 3.73 6.23
N SER A 638 -27.31 2.91 5.18
CA SER A 638 -26.14 2.32 4.51
C SER A 638 -25.24 3.36 3.87
N PHE A 639 -23.97 2.98 3.60
CA PHE A 639 -22.95 3.92 3.12
C PHE A 639 -23.39 4.75 1.92
N GLY A 640 -23.99 4.13 0.89
CA GLY A 640 -24.47 4.85 -0.30
C GLY A 640 -25.46 5.97 0.03
N HIS A 641 -26.45 5.68 0.90
CA HIS A 641 -27.40 6.69 1.37
C HIS A 641 -26.71 7.78 2.21
N ARG A 642 -25.74 7.43 3.06
CA ARG A 642 -24.98 8.39 3.87
C ARG A 642 -24.13 9.35 3.02
N MET A 643 -23.72 8.93 1.81
CA MET A 643 -22.90 9.77 0.94
C MET A 643 -23.71 10.88 0.28
N ARG A 644 -25.00 10.67 0.00
CA ARG A 644 -25.86 11.70 -0.62
C ARG A 644 -25.80 13.04 0.12
N PRO A 645 -26.18 13.17 1.41
CA PRO A 645 -26.13 14.43 2.15
C PRO A 645 -24.70 15.00 2.24
N LEU A 646 -23.67 14.15 2.29
CA LEU A 646 -22.28 14.62 2.28
C LEU A 646 -21.89 15.24 0.93
N LEU A 647 -22.29 14.63 -0.19
CA LEU A 647 -22.01 15.19 -1.51
C LEU A 647 -22.68 16.55 -1.70
N GLU A 648 -23.90 16.73 -1.18
CA GLU A 648 -24.60 18.03 -1.20
C GLU A 648 -23.88 19.06 -0.32
N ASN A 649 -23.54 18.69 0.91
CA ASN A 649 -22.86 19.55 1.87
C ASN A 649 -21.48 20.06 1.39
N PHE A 650 -20.88 19.38 0.40
CA PHE A 650 -19.58 19.77 -0.18
C PHE A 650 -19.71 20.27 -1.63
N ASN A 651 -20.92 20.39 -2.17
CA ASN A 651 -21.19 20.77 -3.58
C ASN A 651 -20.50 19.85 -4.60
N LEU A 652 -20.51 18.54 -4.34
CA LEU A 652 -19.87 17.50 -5.15
C LEU A 652 -20.88 16.54 -5.79
N LYS A 653 -22.14 16.96 -5.94
CA LYS A 653 -23.16 16.22 -6.70
C LYS A 653 -22.78 16.17 -8.19
N ASN A 654 -23.23 15.12 -8.88
CA ASN A 654 -23.16 14.99 -10.35
C ASN A 654 -21.75 15.09 -10.98
N ILE A 655 -20.69 14.82 -10.21
CA ILE A 655 -19.34 14.72 -10.75
C ILE A 655 -19.16 13.36 -11.42
N ASP A 656 -18.95 13.35 -12.72
CA ASP A 656 -18.59 12.15 -13.47
C ASP A 656 -17.11 11.83 -13.24
N ILE A 657 -16.82 10.62 -12.75
CA ILE A 657 -15.42 10.22 -12.54
C ILE A 657 -14.93 9.48 -13.78
N LEU A 658 -13.78 9.90 -14.30
CA LEU A 658 -13.14 9.21 -15.41
C LEU A 658 -12.77 7.77 -14.99
N PRO A 659 -13.32 6.73 -15.67
CA PRO A 659 -13.03 5.35 -15.33
C PRO A 659 -11.55 5.03 -15.46
N LYS A 660 -11.08 4.12 -14.60
CA LYS A 660 -9.69 3.66 -14.67
C LYS A 660 -9.55 2.51 -15.65
N HIS A 661 -8.62 2.64 -16.60
CA HIS A 661 -8.26 1.55 -17.50
C HIS A 661 -7.12 0.69 -16.95
N ASP A 662 -7.04 -0.56 -17.43
CA ASP A 662 -5.91 -1.44 -17.16
C ASP A 662 -4.61 -0.95 -17.80
N GLU A 663 -3.51 -1.27 -17.12
CA GLU A 663 -2.16 -1.03 -17.62
C GLU A 663 -1.88 -1.93 -18.84
N PRO A 664 -1.10 -1.46 -19.83
CA PRO A 664 -0.60 -2.31 -20.89
C PRO A 664 0.11 -3.57 -20.35
N PRO A 665 0.08 -4.69 -21.10
CA PRO A 665 0.72 -5.93 -20.67
C PRO A 665 2.19 -5.73 -20.26
N PRO A 666 2.66 -6.36 -19.17
CA PRO A 666 4.05 -6.23 -18.68
C PRO A 666 5.13 -6.48 -19.73
N TRP A 667 4.89 -7.43 -20.64
CA TRP A 667 5.80 -7.86 -21.70
C TRP A 667 5.81 -6.96 -22.92
N ARG A 668 4.88 -5.99 -23.01
CA ARG A 668 4.89 -5.02 -24.13
C ARG A 668 6.06 -4.06 -23.94
N SER A 669 6.90 -3.96 -24.96
CA SER A 669 7.96 -2.95 -24.99
C SER A 669 7.36 -1.55 -24.88
N ARG A 670 7.92 -0.72 -23.99
CA ARG A 670 7.45 0.65 -23.74
C ARG A 670 8.34 1.71 -24.38
N ASN A 671 8.80 1.43 -25.60
CA ASN A 671 9.61 2.37 -26.35
C ASN A 671 8.72 3.50 -26.90
N VAL A 672 8.27 4.37 -26.00
CA VAL A 672 7.72 5.67 -26.37
C VAL A 672 8.90 6.51 -26.84
N LEU A 673 8.81 6.98 -28.08
CA LEU A 673 9.89 7.72 -28.72
C LEU A 673 9.82 9.20 -28.34
N THR A 674 10.95 9.76 -27.90
CA THR A 674 11.09 11.17 -27.55
C THR A 674 12.23 11.83 -28.31
N ILE A 675 12.13 13.15 -28.48
CA ILE A 675 13.19 14.01 -29.01
C ILE A 675 13.56 15.02 -27.92
N ASP A 676 14.83 15.08 -27.57
CA ASP A 676 15.35 15.87 -26.44
C ASP A 676 16.23 17.06 -26.88
N ASP A 677 16.04 17.54 -28.12
CA ASP A 677 16.88 18.59 -28.73
C ASP A 677 16.90 19.88 -27.88
N PHE A 678 15.79 20.23 -27.23
CA PHE A 678 15.64 21.47 -26.46
C PHE A 678 16.03 21.34 -24.97
N HIS A 679 16.21 20.13 -24.45
CA HIS A 679 16.38 19.89 -23.00
C HIS A 679 17.71 20.42 -22.46
N LYS A 680 18.74 20.46 -23.32
CA LYS A 680 20.09 20.90 -22.95
C LYS A 680 20.21 22.42 -22.79
N LEU A 681 19.22 23.18 -23.25
CA LEU A 681 19.23 24.64 -23.20
C LEU A 681 18.47 25.13 -21.96
N PRO A 682 19.14 25.76 -20.98
CA PRO A 682 18.47 26.26 -19.78
C PRO A 682 17.53 27.43 -20.08
N LYS A 683 16.23 27.26 -19.79
CA LYS A 683 15.18 28.26 -20.09
C LYS A 683 15.43 29.63 -19.44
N SER A 684 16.08 29.68 -18.28
CA SER A 684 16.32 30.93 -17.54
C SER A 684 17.37 31.84 -18.19
N THR A 685 18.25 31.30 -19.03
CA THR A 685 19.41 32.03 -19.58
C THR A 685 19.46 32.00 -21.09
N THR A 686 18.65 31.16 -21.74
CA THR A 686 18.61 31.04 -23.20
C THR A 686 17.63 32.05 -23.77
N ALA A 687 18.09 32.89 -24.70
CA ALA A 687 17.23 33.87 -25.37
C ALA A 687 16.16 33.19 -26.24
N PRO A 688 14.93 33.73 -26.34
CA PRO A 688 13.86 33.17 -27.17
C PRO A 688 14.26 32.94 -28.64
N SER A 689 15.06 33.85 -29.22
CA SER A 689 15.56 33.73 -30.60
C SER A 689 16.40 32.47 -30.84
N VAL A 690 17.15 32.02 -29.83
CA VAL A 690 17.94 30.77 -29.91
C VAL A 690 17.00 29.56 -29.98
N TYR A 691 15.94 29.54 -29.18
CA TYR A 691 14.96 28.47 -29.24
C TYR A 691 14.21 28.44 -30.57
N ILE A 692 13.89 29.60 -31.14
CA ILE A 692 13.27 29.69 -32.47
C ILE A 692 14.22 29.15 -33.54
N GLN A 693 15.50 29.53 -33.50
CA GLN A 693 16.50 29.05 -34.45
C GLN A 693 16.70 27.54 -34.36
N GLU A 694 16.86 27.01 -33.15
CA GLU A 694 16.95 25.56 -32.90
C GLU A 694 15.68 24.83 -33.34
N PHE A 695 14.50 25.44 -33.14
CA PHE A 695 13.25 24.89 -33.62
C PHE A 695 13.19 24.83 -35.15
N CYS A 696 13.62 25.88 -35.84
CA CYS A 696 13.73 25.89 -37.31
C CYS A 696 14.69 24.80 -37.82
N TYR A 697 15.87 24.66 -37.20
CA TYR A 697 16.83 23.60 -37.55
C TYR A 697 16.26 22.19 -37.29
N HIS A 698 15.63 22.00 -36.14
CA HIS A 698 14.92 20.76 -35.81
C HIS A 698 13.83 20.44 -36.85
N ARG A 699 13.05 21.44 -37.29
CA ARG A 699 12.02 21.26 -38.32
C ARG A 699 12.59 20.87 -39.68
N GLN A 700 13.75 21.40 -40.07
CA GLN A 700 14.46 20.96 -41.28
C GLN A 700 14.86 19.48 -41.17
N LYS A 701 15.43 19.07 -40.02
CA LYS A 701 15.83 17.68 -39.77
C LYS A 701 14.65 16.69 -39.80
N PHE A 702 13.46 17.13 -39.39
CA PHE A 702 12.24 16.31 -39.33
C PHE A 702 11.15 16.75 -40.32
N GLU A 703 11.55 17.23 -41.52
CA GLU A 703 10.64 17.75 -42.55
C GLU A 703 9.51 16.76 -42.94
N ARG A 704 9.80 15.45 -42.91
CA ARG A 704 8.86 14.39 -43.29
C ARG A 704 7.83 14.05 -42.21
N TYR A 705 7.94 14.63 -41.02
CA TYR A 705 7.00 14.44 -39.92
C TYR A 705 6.02 15.60 -39.88
N GLY A 706 4.73 15.27 -39.81
CA GLY A 706 3.67 16.24 -39.57
C GLY A 706 3.78 16.79 -38.15
N THR A 707 3.31 18.01 -37.94
CA THR A 707 3.43 18.71 -36.66
C THR A 707 2.08 18.80 -35.96
N VAL A 708 2.09 18.53 -34.66
CA VAL A 708 0.95 18.80 -33.79
C VAL A 708 1.44 19.54 -32.57
N PHE A 709 0.80 20.64 -32.23
CA PHE A 709 1.07 21.37 -30.99
C PHE A 709 -0.07 21.14 -30.01
N THR A 710 0.27 20.97 -28.74
CA THR A 710 -0.72 20.69 -27.70
C THR A 710 -0.44 21.56 -26.49
N ASP A 711 -1.49 22.14 -25.93
CA ASP A 711 -1.42 22.87 -24.66
C ASP A 711 -2.66 22.66 -23.79
N GLY A 712 -2.50 22.87 -22.49
CA GLY A 712 -3.56 22.83 -21.50
C GLY A 712 -3.45 23.98 -20.51
N SER A 713 -4.52 24.75 -20.37
CA SER A 713 -4.59 25.91 -19.49
C SER A 713 -5.55 25.67 -18.31
N LYS A 714 -5.29 26.36 -17.19
CA LYS A 714 -6.27 26.54 -16.11
C LYS A 714 -6.18 27.95 -15.57
N PHE A 715 -7.33 28.65 -15.55
CA PHE A 715 -7.47 29.97 -14.96
C PHE A 715 -8.79 30.08 -14.22
N GLY A 716 -8.75 30.28 -12.90
CA GLY A 716 -9.95 30.26 -12.06
C GLY A 716 -10.73 28.93 -12.18
N ASP A 717 -12.01 29.04 -12.51
CA ASP A 717 -12.91 27.89 -12.77
C ASP A 717 -12.85 27.41 -14.23
N HIS A 718 -12.08 28.04 -15.09
CA HIS A 718 -11.89 27.64 -16.49
C HIS A 718 -10.71 26.68 -16.63
N VAL A 719 -10.94 25.54 -17.28
CA VAL A 719 -9.91 24.57 -17.67
C VAL A 719 -10.10 24.28 -19.14
N GLY A 720 -9.10 24.58 -19.96
CA GLY A 720 -9.18 24.43 -21.40
C GLY A 720 -8.00 23.65 -21.95
N SER A 721 -8.24 22.84 -22.98
CA SER A 721 -7.26 21.99 -23.64
C SER A 721 -7.34 22.24 -25.14
N ALA A 722 -6.19 22.35 -25.81
CA ALA A 722 -6.17 22.61 -27.24
C ALA A 722 -5.10 21.81 -27.98
N VAL A 723 -5.39 21.55 -29.25
CA VAL A 723 -4.52 20.89 -30.21
C VAL A 723 -4.55 21.67 -31.51
N VAL A 724 -3.38 21.95 -32.08
CA VAL A 724 -3.23 22.69 -33.34
C VAL A 724 -2.53 21.81 -34.38
N PHE A 725 -3.19 21.64 -35.53
CA PHE A 725 -2.69 20.95 -36.72
C PHE A 725 -2.64 21.93 -37.89
N SER A 726 -1.47 22.45 -38.26
CA SER A 726 -1.38 23.46 -39.33
C SER A 726 -2.35 24.63 -39.09
N HIS A 727 -3.52 24.65 -39.75
CA HIS A 727 -4.57 25.66 -39.57
C HIS A 727 -5.84 25.16 -38.83
N ILE A 728 -5.88 23.90 -38.41
CA ILE A 728 -7.02 23.31 -37.70
C ILE A 728 -6.75 23.37 -36.20
N VAL A 729 -7.63 24.05 -35.48
CA VAL A 729 -7.61 24.14 -34.02
C VAL A 729 -8.73 23.28 -33.45
N ILE A 730 -8.38 22.35 -32.56
CA ILE A 730 -9.33 21.55 -31.78
C ILE A 730 -9.18 21.98 -30.32
N SER A 731 -10.15 22.71 -29.79
CA SER A 731 -10.19 23.08 -28.37
C SER A 731 -11.38 22.42 -27.65
N ARG A 732 -11.20 22.15 -26.36
CA ARG A 732 -12.19 21.53 -25.48
C ARG A 732 -12.12 22.17 -24.11
N THR A 733 -13.28 22.51 -23.55
CA THR A 733 -13.40 22.89 -22.14
C THR A 733 -13.49 21.63 -21.28
N LEU A 734 -12.70 21.56 -20.21
CA LEU A 734 -12.79 20.49 -19.22
C LEU A 734 -13.55 20.97 -17.98
N ASN A 735 -14.04 20.03 -17.18
CA ASN A 735 -14.62 20.32 -15.87
C ASN A 735 -13.65 21.17 -15.02
N LYS A 736 -14.16 22.19 -14.33
CA LYS A 736 -13.39 23.10 -13.46
C LYS A 736 -12.53 22.43 -12.40
N HIS A 737 -12.91 21.22 -12.00
CA HIS A 737 -12.19 20.41 -11.03
C HIS A 737 -10.93 19.75 -11.59
N CYS A 738 -10.77 19.67 -12.92
CA CYS A 738 -9.59 19.15 -13.57
C CYS A 738 -8.36 20.03 -13.30
N SER A 739 -7.19 19.41 -13.18
CA SER A 739 -5.91 20.11 -13.04
C SER A 739 -5.33 20.55 -14.39
N VAL A 740 -4.35 21.46 -14.37
CA VAL A 740 -3.56 21.84 -15.56
C VAL A 740 -2.96 20.60 -16.21
N PHE A 741 -2.33 19.74 -15.39
CA PHE A 741 -1.78 18.46 -15.85
C PHE A 741 -2.80 17.57 -16.56
N THR A 742 -4.05 17.50 -16.04
CA THR A 742 -5.13 16.78 -16.72
C THR A 742 -5.45 17.38 -18.08
N SER A 743 -5.44 18.72 -18.19
CA SER A 743 -5.66 19.43 -19.44
C SER A 743 -4.55 19.19 -20.48
N GLU A 744 -3.30 19.25 -20.05
CA GLU A 744 -2.12 19.00 -20.90
C GLU A 744 -2.10 17.55 -21.43
N ILE A 745 -2.31 16.56 -20.54
CA ILE A 745 -2.41 15.15 -20.96
C ILE A 745 -3.62 14.93 -21.86
N PHE A 746 -4.75 15.59 -21.60
CA PHE A 746 -5.93 15.48 -22.45
C PHE A 746 -5.69 16.07 -23.85
N ALA A 747 -4.88 17.13 -23.95
CA ALA A 747 -4.47 17.70 -25.23
C ALA A 747 -3.67 16.67 -26.05
N ILE A 748 -2.69 16.01 -25.43
CA ILE A 748 -1.92 14.93 -26.05
C ILE A 748 -2.82 13.76 -26.45
N TYR A 749 -3.74 13.35 -25.58
CA TYR A 749 -4.71 12.29 -25.89
C TYR A 749 -5.58 12.66 -27.10
N THR A 750 -6.02 13.92 -27.18
CA THR A 750 -6.83 14.46 -28.28
C THR A 750 -6.02 14.52 -29.58
N ALA A 751 -4.75 14.90 -29.51
CA ALA A 751 -3.82 14.86 -30.64
C ALA A 751 -3.69 13.44 -31.22
N LEU A 752 -3.46 12.43 -30.37
CA LEU A 752 -3.41 11.03 -30.82
C LEU A 752 -4.74 10.56 -31.42
N ARG A 753 -5.88 11.00 -30.87
CA ARG A 753 -7.20 10.66 -31.42
C ARG A 753 -7.42 11.26 -32.81
N ALA A 754 -6.97 12.48 -33.03
CA ALA A 754 -7.02 13.15 -34.32
C ALA A 754 -6.05 12.52 -35.32
N ILE A 755 -4.78 12.28 -34.94
CA ILE A 755 -3.77 11.58 -35.76
C ILE A 755 -4.31 10.24 -36.27
N ARG A 756 -5.04 9.49 -35.44
CA ARG A 756 -5.65 8.20 -35.81
C ARG A 756 -6.53 8.27 -37.06
N LEU A 757 -7.15 9.43 -37.32
CA LEU A 757 -8.07 9.65 -38.43
C LEU A 757 -7.35 10.16 -39.69
N LEU A 758 -6.08 10.53 -39.59
CA LEU A 758 -5.29 11.06 -40.70
C LEU A 758 -4.56 9.93 -41.44
N SER A 759 -4.36 10.11 -42.75
CA SER A 759 -3.65 9.15 -43.61
C SER A 759 -2.14 9.12 -43.31
N GLN A 760 -1.56 10.28 -42.98
CA GLN A 760 -0.14 10.43 -42.66
C GLN A 760 0.26 9.63 -41.43
N LYS A 761 1.39 8.90 -41.53
CA LYS A 761 1.87 7.99 -40.48
C LYS A 761 2.94 8.56 -39.57
N LYS A 762 3.65 9.61 -40.00
CA LYS A 762 4.78 10.21 -39.27
C LYS A 762 4.38 11.54 -38.64
N TRP A 763 4.46 11.62 -37.32
CA TRP A 763 4.04 12.81 -36.55
C TRP A 763 5.00 13.14 -35.42
N ILE A 764 5.18 14.44 -35.16
CA ILE A 764 5.79 14.95 -33.93
C ILE A 764 4.72 15.71 -33.14
N ILE A 765 4.53 15.31 -31.89
CA ILE A 765 3.69 16.02 -30.93
C ILE A 765 4.61 16.92 -30.09
N TYR A 766 4.46 18.23 -30.29
CA TYR A 766 5.12 19.26 -29.51
C TYR A 766 4.25 19.67 -28.33
N THR A 767 4.83 19.67 -27.14
CA THR A 767 4.19 20.11 -25.90
C THR A 767 5.20 20.81 -25.01
N ASP A 768 4.78 21.82 -24.27
CA ASP A 768 5.60 22.44 -23.24
C ASP A 768 5.46 21.77 -21.86
N SER A 769 4.57 20.78 -21.74
CA SER A 769 4.42 19.98 -20.53
C SER A 769 5.42 18.82 -20.48
N GLN A 770 6.61 19.09 -19.92
CA GLN A 770 7.59 18.05 -19.62
C GLN A 770 6.99 16.99 -18.67
N SER A 771 6.17 17.42 -17.71
CA SER A 771 5.52 16.53 -16.76
C SER A 771 4.59 15.51 -17.44
N SER A 772 3.95 15.89 -18.54
CA SER A 772 3.10 15.01 -19.33
C SER A 772 3.90 13.93 -20.05
N ILE A 773 5.01 14.30 -20.71
CA ILE A 773 5.92 13.36 -21.36
C ILE A 773 6.50 12.39 -20.33
N GLU A 774 6.99 12.89 -19.20
CA GLU A 774 7.55 12.06 -18.12
C GLU A 774 6.50 11.07 -17.57
N ALA A 775 5.23 11.49 -17.44
CA ALA A 775 4.15 10.64 -16.99
C ALA A 775 3.83 9.51 -17.99
N ILE A 776 3.87 9.80 -19.29
CA ILE A 776 3.69 8.81 -20.38
C ILE A 776 4.85 7.80 -20.37
N LEU A 777 6.09 8.27 -20.28
CA LEU A 777 7.30 7.42 -20.22
C LEU A 777 7.30 6.50 -18.99
N ASN A 778 6.86 7.01 -17.84
CA ASN A 778 6.83 6.28 -16.57
C ASN A 778 5.44 5.72 -16.23
N ALA A 779 4.56 5.55 -17.23
CA ALA A 779 3.20 5.10 -17.02
C ALA A 779 3.17 3.76 -16.26
N SER A 780 2.34 3.67 -15.24
CA SER A 780 2.18 2.48 -14.42
C SER A 780 0.70 2.29 -14.10
N ARG A 781 0.31 1.13 -13.58
CA ARG A 781 -1.08 0.91 -13.14
C ARG A 781 -1.60 1.98 -12.17
N GLN A 782 -0.73 2.65 -11.41
CA GLN A 782 -1.10 3.72 -10.48
C GLN A 782 -1.20 5.12 -11.11
N SER A 783 -0.76 5.27 -12.35
CA SER A 783 -0.78 6.55 -13.07
C SER A 783 -2.19 7.09 -13.28
N HIS A 784 -2.22 8.35 -13.67
CA HIS A 784 -3.43 9.07 -14.05
C HIS A 784 -4.22 8.30 -15.12
N PRO A 785 -5.57 8.22 -15.06
CA PRO A 785 -6.36 7.46 -16.03
C PRO A 785 -6.11 7.89 -17.48
N LEU A 786 -6.00 9.21 -17.75
CA LEU A 786 -5.70 9.70 -19.10
C LEU A 786 -4.29 9.33 -19.57
N VAL A 787 -3.30 9.21 -18.67
CA VAL A 787 -1.96 8.74 -19.06
C VAL A 787 -2.04 7.30 -19.56
N LEU A 788 -2.81 6.44 -18.87
CA LEU A 788 -3.05 5.07 -19.30
C LEU A 788 -3.80 5.01 -20.63
N SER A 789 -4.83 5.85 -20.81
CA SER A 789 -5.55 5.97 -22.08
C SER A 789 -4.66 6.43 -23.23
N THR A 790 -3.80 7.41 -22.97
CA THR A 790 -2.84 7.97 -23.94
C THR A 790 -1.84 6.92 -24.38
N VAL A 791 -1.19 6.24 -23.42
CA VAL A 791 -0.24 5.15 -23.70
C VAL A 791 -0.90 4.00 -24.44
N LYS A 792 -2.12 3.62 -24.06
CA LYS A 792 -2.89 2.57 -24.75
C LYS A 792 -3.19 2.96 -26.20
N LEU A 793 -3.57 4.21 -26.45
CA LEU A 793 -3.84 4.71 -27.79
C LEU A 793 -2.56 4.82 -28.63
N TYR A 794 -1.46 5.31 -28.03
CA TYR A 794 -0.14 5.35 -28.65
C TYR A 794 0.29 3.97 -29.16
N PHE A 795 0.23 2.94 -28.32
CA PHE A 795 0.62 1.59 -28.74
C PHE A 795 -0.30 1.02 -29.82
N LYS A 796 -1.61 1.31 -29.78
CA LYS A 796 -2.52 0.93 -30.87
C LYS A 796 -2.18 1.59 -32.20
N LEU A 797 -1.68 2.83 -32.17
CA LEU A 797 -1.22 3.53 -33.37
C LEU A 797 0.11 2.95 -33.86
N GLN A 798 1.02 2.63 -32.95
CA GLN A 798 2.27 1.95 -33.28
C GLN A 798 2.03 0.58 -33.94
N ASP A 799 1.06 -0.20 -33.44
CA ASP A 799 0.64 -1.48 -34.04
C ASP A 799 0.03 -1.31 -35.45
N ARG A 800 -0.36 -0.07 -35.81
CA ARG A 800 -0.84 0.32 -37.16
C ARG A 800 0.24 1.05 -37.97
N ASN A 801 1.51 0.88 -37.62
CA ASN A 801 2.69 1.47 -38.26
C ASN A 801 2.72 3.01 -38.25
N PHE A 802 2.11 3.66 -37.26
CA PHE A 802 2.35 5.08 -37.02
C PHE A 802 3.67 5.25 -36.28
N ASP A 803 4.45 6.24 -36.72
CA ASP A 803 5.70 6.66 -36.10
C ASP A 803 5.49 8.04 -35.48
N ILE A 804 5.30 8.06 -34.17
CA ILE A 804 4.92 9.24 -33.40
C ILE A 804 6.02 9.53 -32.38
N LEU A 805 6.57 10.73 -32.46
CA LEU A 805 7.61 11.24 -31.56
C LEU A 805 7.01 12.30 -30.65
N PHE A 806 7.38 12.29 -29.37
CA PHE A 806 7.05 13.36 -28.42
C PHE A 806 8.25 14.29 -28.27
N CYS A 807 8.03 15.59 -28.41
CA CYS A 807 9.08 16.59 -28.26
C CYS A 807 8.65 17.63 -27.24
N TRP A 808 9.45 17.80 -26.18
CA TRP A 808 9.27 18.93 -25.29
C TRP A 808 9.80 20.20 -25.96
N ILE A 809 9.05 21.30 -25.87
CA ILE A 809 9.48 22.63 -26.30
C ILE A 809 9.26 23.65 -25.17
N PRO A 810 10.06 24.72 -25.07
CA PRO A 810 9.83 25.74 -24.05
C PRO A 810 8.58 26.57 -24.38
N GLY A 811 7.63 26.66 -23.44
CA GLY A 811 6.47 27.54 -23.59
C GLY A 811 6.82 29.05 -23.53
N HIS A 812 6.04 29.87 -24.25
CA HIS A 812 6.14 31.34 -24.33
C HIS A 812 7.46 31.89 -24.88
N VAL A 813 8.01 31.27 -25.92
CA VAL A 813 9.24 31.74 -26.58
C VAL A 813 9.04 32.22 -28.02
N GLY A 814 7.80 32.32 -28.52
CA GLY A 814 7.52 32.76 -29.88
C GLY A 814 7.43 31.63 -30.91
N ILE A 815 7.24 30.38 -30.49
CA ILE A 815 6.97 29.27 -31.42
C ILE A 815 5.49 29.32 -31.78
N THR A 816 5.17 29.78 -33.00
CA THR A 816 3.80 30.11 -33.44
C THR A 816 2.77 29.03 -33.12
N GLY A 817 3.03 27.77 -33.48
CA GLY A 817 2.06 26.69 -33.22
C GLY A 817 1.83 26.38 -31.73
N ASN A 818 2.82 26.61 -30.87
CA ASN A 818 2.67 26.45 -29.43
C ASN A 818 1.89 27.62 -28.82
N ASP A 819 2.19 28.85 -29.25
CA ASP A 819 1.51 30.04 -28.77
C ASP A 819 0.04 30.07 -29.25
N GLU A 820 -0.25 29.56 -30.45
CA GLU A 820 -1.62 29.30 -30.93
C GLU A 820 -2.35 28.26 -30.08
N ALA A 821 -1.68 27.16 -29.71
CA ALA A 821 -2.26 26.15 -28.84
C ALA A 821 -2.58 26.72 -27.44
N ASP A 822 -1.68 27.52 -26.88
CA ASP A 822 -1.88 28.21 -25.59
C ASP A 822 -3.04 29.22 -25.64
N ALA A 823 -3.09 30.05 -26.69
CA ALA A 823 -4.20 30.96 -26.90
C ALA A 823 -5.54 30.21 -27.05
N ALA A 824 -5.57 29.13 -27.84
CA ALA A 824 -6.75 28.31 -28.04
C ALA A 824 -7.20 27.58 -26.77
N ALA A 825 -6.25 27.11 -25.95
CA ALA A 825 -6.54 26.47 -24.67
C ALA A 825 -7.12 27.47 -23.67
N LYS A 826 -6.67 28.74 -23.67
CA LYS A 826 -7.23 29.81 -22.82
C LYS A 826 -8.61 30.29 -23.30
N ALA A 827 -8.87 30.23 -24.61
CA ALA A 827 -10.12 30.65 -25.22
C ALA A 827 -11.19 29.54 -25.30
N ALA A 828 -10.89 28.32 -24.83
CA ALA A 828 -11.71 27.12 -25.03
C ALA A 828 -13.08 27.21 -24.33
N SER A 829 -14.13 27.63 -25.04
CA SER A 829 -15.46 27.88 -24.49
C SER A 829 -16.54 26.87 -24.92
N SER A 830 -16.23 25.98 -25.86
CA SER A 830 -17.18 25.02 -26.45
C SER A 830 -16.78 23.57 -26.17
N ASN A 831 -17.74 22.64 -26.34
CA ASN A 831 -17.53 21.20 -26.22
C ASN A 831 -17.00 20.75 -24.84
N VAL A 832 -17.86 20.85 -23.82
CA VAL A 832 -17.51 20.59 -22.41
C VAL A 832 -17.40 19.09 -22.12
N GLU A 833 -16.24 18.66 -21.65
CA GLU A 833 -16.03 17.34 -21.06
C GLU A 833 -16.39 17.36 -19.57
N THR A 834 -17.39 16.56 -19.18
CA THR A 834 -17.91 16.56 -17.79
C THR A 834 -17.06 15.77 -16.80
N PHE A 835 -16.18 14.91 -17.30
CA PHE A 835 -15.42 13.98 -16.47
C PHE A 835 -14.40 14.69 -15.57
N VAL A 836 -14.11 14.07 -14.43
CA VAL A 836 -13.01 14.46 -13.53
C VAL A 836 -12.21 13.22 -13.13
N PRO A 837 -10.89 13.22 -13.27
CA PRO A 837 -10.05 12.14 -12.75
C PRO A 837 -10.09 12.05 -11.22
N PHE A 838 -9.98 10.84 -10.68
CA PHE A 838 -9.99 10.61 -9.23
C PHE A 838 -8.88 11.38 -8.48
N GLN A 839 -7.69 11.50 -9.08
CA GLN A 839 -6.57 12.23 -8.49
C GLN A 839 -6.89 13.71 -8.28
N ASP A 840 -7.56 14.33 -9.26
CA ASP A 840 -7.99 15.72 -9.18
C ASP A 840 -9.08 15.88 -8.12
N ILE A 841 -10.05 14.96 -8.06
CA ILE A 841 -11.06 14.94 -7.00
C ILE A 841 -10.46 14.77 -5.60
N ASP A 842 -9.41 13.96 -5.40
CA ASP A 842 -8.75 13.90 -4.09
C ASP A 842 -8.11 15.23 -3.69
N GLN A 843 -7.68 16.06 -4.65
CA GLN A 843 -7.20 17.42 -4.38
C GLN A 843 -8.35 18.37 -4.06
N VAL A 844 -9.43 18.34 -4.84
CA VAL A 844 -10.66 19.11 -4.57
C VAL A 844 -11.17 18.81 -3.16
N LEU A 845 -11.27 17.53 -2.79
CA LEU A 845 -11.69 17.12 -1.45
C LEU A 845 -10.80 17.68 -0.34
N LYS A 846 -9.48 17.79 -0.55
CA LYS A 846 -8.59 18.44 0.44
C LYS A 846 -8.92 19.92 0.55
N GLN A 847 -9.11 20.59 -0.57
CA GLN A 847 -9.40 22.03 -0.61
C GLN A 847 -10.76 22.35 0.02
N THR A 848 -11.83 21.64 -0.34
CA THR A 848 -13.18 21.89 0.22
C THR A 848 -13.22 21.64 1.73
N ILE A 849 -12.46 20.65 2.22
CA ILE A 849 -12.33 20.40 3.66
C ILE A 849 -11.58 21.54 4.35
N LEU A 850 -10.52 22.08 3.73
CA LEU A 850 -9.81 23.24 4.26
C LEU A 850 -10.69 24.49 4.30
N ILE A 851 -11.48 24.74 3.25
CA ILE A 851 -12.44 25.87 3.20
C ILE A 851 -13.49 25.73 4.31
N LYS A 852 -14.09 24.54 4.45
CA LYS A 852 -15.08 24.29 5.50
C LYS A 852 -14.48 24.41 6.90
N TRP A 853 -13.23 23.97 7.08
CA TRP A 853 -12.52 24.15 8.34
C TRP A 853 -12.22 25.63 8.63
N GLN A 854 -11.80 26.39 7.62
CA GLN A 854 -11.58 27.83 7.74
C GLN A 854 -12.88 28.55 8.12
N HIS A 855 -14.01 28.22 7.50
CA HIS A 855 -15.31 28.78 7.88
C HIS A 855 -15.67 28.48 9.36
N ILE A 856 -15.41 27.26 9.84
CA ILE A 856 -15.59 26.93 11.26
C ILE A 856 -14.68 27.79 12.16
N TRP A 857 -13.47 28.11 11.69
CA TRP A 857 -12.54 28.96 12.42
C TRP A 857 -12.96 30.44 12.41
N ASP A 858 -13.48 30.93 11.28
CA ASP A 858 -13.97 32.31 11.15
C ASP A 858 -15.16 32.60 12.08
N LEU A 859 -15.93 31.56 12.45
CA LEU A 859 -17.04 31.66 13.42
C LEU A 859 -16.56 31.78 14.87
N GLU A 860 -15.28 31.54 15.16
CA GLU A 860 -14.70 31.61 16.52
C GLU A 860 -14.32 33.06 16.91
N LEU A 861 -15.29 33.98 16.81
CA LEU A 861 -15.10 35.42 16.99
C LEU A 861 -14.49 35.81 18.36
N ASN A 862 -14.81 35.04 19.40
CA ASN A 862 -14.33 35.27 20.78
C ASN A 862 -13.00 34.56 21.10
N ASN A 863 -12.38 33.89 20.13
CA ASN A 863 -11.16 33.13 20.35
C ASN A 863 -9.92 34.03 20.22
N LYS A 864 -9.14 34.15 21.31
CA LYS A 864 -7.93 34.99 21.34
C LYS A 864 -6.88 34.63 20.28
N LEU A 865 -6.81 33.38 19.83
CA LEU A 865 -5.89 33.01 18.75
C LEU A 865 -6.42 33.45 17.38
N HIS A 866 -7.74 33.57 17.20
CA HIS A 866 -8.33 33.99 15.93
C HIS A 866 -7.96 35.44 15.59
N SER A 867 -7.91 36.35 16.57
CA SER A 867 -7.48 37.73 16.32
C SER A 867 -6.02 37.83 15.85
N ILE A 868 -5.16 36.89 16.25
CA ILE A 868 -3.73 36.85 15.88
C ILE A 868 -3.51 36.03 14.59
N GLN A 869 -4.24 34.94 14.43
CA GLN A 869 -4.16 34.00 13.32
C GLN A 869 -5.56 33.73 12.76
N PRO A 870 -6.14 34.68 12.02
CA PRO A 870 -7.50 34.54 11.47
C PRO A 870 -7.56 33.47 10.38
N SER A 871 -6.42 33.13 9.77
CA SER A 871 -6.32 32.04 8.78
C SER A 871 -5.29 31.01 9.20
N SER A 872 -5.66 29.72 9.06
CA SER A 872 -4.70 28.64 9.27
C SER A 872 -3.55 28.72 8.26
N ASP A 873 -2.33 28.35 8.64
CA ASP A 873 -1.17 28.45 7.74
C ASP A 873 -1.33 27.59 6.48
N LEU A 874 -2.02 26.46 6.59
CA LEU A 874 -2.39 25.63 5.44
C LEU A 874 -3.36 26.35 4.49
N TYR A 875 -4.32 27.11 5.04
CA TYR A 875 -5.22 27.94 4.25
C TYR A 875 -4.51 29.16 3.66
N LYS A 876 -3.56 29.78 4.36
CA LYS A 876 -2.72 30.86 3.83
C LYS A 876 -1.86 30.38 2.65
N VAL A 877 -1.21 29.23 2.78
CA VAL A 877 -0.43 28.61 1.69
C VAL A 877 -1.33 28.31 0.49
N TRP A 878 -2.49 27.69 0.73
CA TRP A 878 -3.46 27.43 -0.34
C TRP A 878 -3.96 28.74 -1.01
N ARG A 879 -4.35 29.74 -0.22
CA ARG A 879 -4.82 31.04 -0.73
C ARG A 879 -3.73 31.79 -1.49
N SER A 880 -2.48 31.70 -1.04
CA SER A 880 -1.32 32.25 -1.75
C SER A 880 -1.08 31.54 -3.08
N MET A 881 -1.20 30.21 -3.14
CA MET A 881 -1.12 29.44 -4.39
C MET A 881 -2.25 29.82 -5.36
N VAL A 882 -3.49 29.95 -4.87
CA VAL A 882 -4.63 30.37 -5.70
C VAL A 882 -4.45 31.81 -6.20
N LYS A 883 -3.94 32.73 -5.37
CA LYS A 883 -3.65 34.11 -5.78
C LYS A 883 -2.51 34.20 -6.80
N SER A 884 -1.44 33.41 -6.65
CA SER A 884 -0.37 33.35 -7.67
C SER A 884 -0.83 32.76 -8.99
N MET A 885 -1.92 31.97 -9.00
CA MET A 885 -2.55 31.48 -10.24
C MET A 885 -3.59 32.46 -10.80
N ALA A 886 -4.12 33.39 -9.99
CA ALA A 886 -5.11 34.39 -10.40
C ALA A 886 -4.48 35.72 -10.86
N LEU A 887 -3.24 36.01 -10.46
CA LEU A 887 -2.47 37.17 -10.88
C LEU A 887 -1.34 36.73 -11.83
N ALA A 888 -1.70 36.46 -13.07
CA ALA A 888 -0.79 36.61 -14.19
C ALA A 888 -1.36 37.68 -15.13
N PRO A 889 -1.10 38.97 -14.90
CA PRO A 889 -1.22 39.97 -15.95
C PRO A 889 0.05 40.00 -16.81
N GLN A 890 -0.19 40.30 -18.08
CA GLN A 890 0.78 40.59 -19.12
C GLN A 890 1.72 41.76 -18.72
N ASN A 891 2.94 41.71 -19.28
CA ASN A 891 3.95 42.78 -19.36
C ASN A 891 4.80 43.16 -18.13
N GLN A 892 6.10 42.83 -18.27
CA GLN A 892 7.34 43.52 -17.86
C GLN A 892 7.32 44.46 -16.64
N THR A 893 8.04 44.08 -15.58
CA THR A 893 9.40 44.60 -15.26
C THR A 893 9.90 43.97 -13.95
N GLN A 894 11.19 43.62 -13.95
CA GLN A 894 11.90 43.03 -12.83
C GLN A 894 11.97 44.01 -11.64
N THR A 895 11.60 43.55 -10.45
CA THR A 895 12.39 43.80 -9.23
C THR A 895 12.45 42.50 -8.42
N HIS A 896 13.66 41.96 -8.34
CA HIS A 896 13.99 40.78 -7.56
C HIS A 896 13.92 41.10 -6.06
N THR A 897 12.97 40.50 -5.34
CA THR A 897 13.11 40.28 -3.90
C THR A 897 13.30 38.79 -3.64
N THR A 898 14.56 38.39 -3.66
CA THR A 898 15.05 37.06 -3.37
C THR A 898 14.78 36.71 -1.89
N ILE A 899 13.76 35.92 -1.59
CA ILE A 899 13.67 35.22 -0.29
C ILE A 899 14.25 33.82 -0.45
N TYR A 900 15.56 33.75 -0.22
CA TYR A 900 16.28 32.51 0.06
C TYR A 900 15.65 31.81 1.27
N CYS A 901 14.97 30.68 1.07
CA CYS A 901 14.88 29.65 2.09
C CYS A 901 16.28 29.01 2.23
N ARG A 902 17.12 29.57 3.10
CA ARG A 902 18.33 28.91 3.61
C ARG A 902 17.93 27.62 4.30
N VAL A 903 18.05 26.52 3.57
CA VAL A 903 18.38 25.22 4.13
C VAL A 903 19.89 25.21 4.30
N SER A 904 20.37 25.31 5.53
CA SER A 904 21.78 25.09 5.85
C SER A 904 21.89 24.30 7.16
N ALA A 905 22.46 23.10 6.99
CA ALA A 905 23.13 22.20 7.95
C ALA A 905 22.43 21.84 9.27
#